data_AF-A0A967BRL8-F1
#
_entry.id   AF-A0A967BRL8-F1
#
_cell.length_a   1.000
_cell.length_b   1.000
_cell.length_c   1.000
_cell.angle_alpha   90.00
_cell.angle_beta   90.00
_cell.angle_gamma   90.00
#
_symmetry.space_group_name_H-M   'P 1'
#
loop_
_entity.id
_entity.type
_entity.pdbx_description
1 polymer ?
#
loop_
_entity_poly.entity_id
_entity_poly.type
_entity_poly.pdbx_seq_one_letter_code
_entity_poly.pdbx_strand_id
1 'polypeptide(L)'
;MKFKNTITVVMLGLTIAMVGVFGQQTTVKETQVKTIHQELNIKIDSKTAAYEPLLIAPYKTMDVFLSNVEEPGFEFTAIGGSYTETKPNGTNIELEVKFEVDGEWTDWIEVEGEDSNGEKVAMAATNPATAMQYRFMLYGDGITSPSIKSIDWSFINTAKSANIEEIPQPKYSALSAVSNATNQVLTSSNDPAGIISRKEWGAKESYRYLASNDADPVLVEIDDSVYEQFADELRYSRVVEEDEYGDTYKWPLQYPEKVKKIIIHHTATTKNLSDPKQAIRDIYYYHTVTKGWGDIGYNYIIDTKGNIYEGRYGGEGVVGAHAGLANTGSIGIAVLGNYDTSSVPEVAVQALGKLISIKSKIHGIDPEGYSTFRGQNMPNIFGHKDVMNTSCPGAYLYEKFPVIRAIAASYVEEKPRFVKDYDFQDRSEIFYEELKPSETITLKFKLENIGNENWSGSTMLVIDKDPSLDNVLSFPGKTTIVSASMREDLVKPGETGTFYLQIKGGSKGEMVYMESYLVVNGSKKLDDAITVPIYVQQSDFKYGFISAYYPDKAMNKGEVFAGWVKLKNTGNVIWNNSGENTVMLGTDHERDRESDFDATTPARIGYLVGDEVLPGETGKFELKLTAPQEPGYYKEYFTPVVEGVTWMADTGMYFETTVYGDLYAAEHVSTTAASEWQKGKKYLVIVKLRNLGQKAWNKDNFKIDLLKELDLNITDAQLMSKEVEPGEIGTISFIAKVADDEGYGSKTILFRPKVDGNKLFRTYIKIPYEVVDEKFVPTYAPDYTPEETGDDIRIKLTFDADPEITASGSYELYNNATLLRSMSSGETATVTQTSDGLKVSTPDNTYSGLNKIRFIPKTGSILQLENKSGDNKYRGILEIREDDGGIIVINELPLEHYLQGLAEEPNDEEYEKIKAIIVAARSYALHYMTDAEKFPGKPYNLSDDPATSQKYNGYSYEMRVPNVVKAVKETAGEVVYYNGNLVKTPYFSQSDGKYTKSAKDVWNWDAGFLVPVSDSYCDADAFWGHGVGLSGCGAKGMAEAGYDYKAILKHYYTGVEIKDLY
;
A
#
# COMPACT_ATOMS: atom_id res chain seq x y z
N MET A 1 -23.42 -71.32 -33.20
CA MET A 1 -24.60 -70.59 -32.68
C MET A 1 -24.11 -69.75 -31.49
N LYS A 2 -24.24 -68.41 -31.59
CA LYS A 2 -24.07 -67.34 -30.58
C LYS A 2 -22.71 -67.13 -29.86
N PHE A 3 -22.17 -65.94 -30.15
CA PHE A 3 -21.25 -65.05 -29.40
C PHE A 3 -21.57 -64.93 -27.89
N LYS A 4 -20.68 -64.54 -26.96
CA LYS A 4 -19.57 -63.56 -27.01
C LYS A 4 -18.54 -63.82 -25.87
N ASN A 5 -17.26 -63.73 -26.26
CA ASN A 5 -15.92 -63.79 -25.62
C ASN A 5 -15.74 -63.30 -24.15
N THR A 6 -15.04 -64.03 -23.25
CA THR A 6 -13.56 -64.26 -23.03
C THR A 6 -12.77 -63.00 -22.56
N ILE A 7 -11.75 -63.00 -21.66
CA ILE A 7 -10.92 -64.02 -20.99
C ILE A 7 -10.20 -63.43 -19.73
N THR A 8 -10.13 -64.26 -18.69
CA THR A 8 -9.11 -64.62 -17.66
C THR A 8 -7.72 -63.92 -17.54
N VAL A 9 -7.47 -63.39 -16.32
CA VAL A 9 -6.33 -63.53 -15.34
C VAL A 9 -4.86 -63.25 -15.76
N VAL A 10 -4.15 -62.40 -14.99
CA VAL A 10 -2.99 -62.70 -14.08
C VAL A 10 -2.54 -61.40 -13.36
N MET A 11 -2.28 -61.49 -12.05
CA MET A 11 -1.71 -60.45 -11.18
C MET A 11 -0.27 -60.05 -11.57
N LEU A 12 0.09 -58.77 -11.43
CA LEU A 12 1.02 -58.28 -10.39
C LEU A 12 1.21 -56.75 -10.45
N GLY A 13 1.10 -56.11 -9.29
CA GLY A 13 1.91 -54.95 -8.87
C GLY A 13 1.44 -53.55 -9.25
N LEU A 14 0.84 -52.82 -8.29
CA LEU A 14 1.35 -51.50 -7.90
C LEU A 14 0.80 -51.13 -6.50
N THR A 15 1.71 -50.92 -5.56
CA THR A 15 1.44 -50.44 -4.21
C THR A 15 1.32 -48.91 -4.26
N ILE A 16 0.16 -48.35 -3.95
CA ILE A 16 0.00 -46.92 -3.61
C ILE A 16 -0.17 -46.87 -2.10
N ALA A 17 0.76 -46.22 -1.41
CA ALA A 17 0.64 -45.92 0.00
C ALA A 17 -0.41 -44.82 0.19
N MET A 18 -1.54 -45.16 0.81
CA MET A 18 -2.42 -44.18 1.46
C MET A 18 -1.68 -43.63 2.69
N VAL A 19 -1.47 -42.31 2.75
CA VAL A 19 -1.22 -41.62 4.01
C VAL A 19 -2.59 -41.21 4.56
N GLY A 20 -2.96 -41.77 5.72
CA GLY A 20 -4.23 -41.51 6.38
C GLY A 20 -4.25 -40.15 7.08
N VAL A 21 -5.32 -39.40 6.89
CA VAL A 21 -5.67 -38.21 7.66
C VAL A 21 -6.14 -38.66 9.05
N PHE A 22 -5.39 -38.32 10.10
CA PHE A 22 -5.82 -38.50 11.49
C PHE A 22 -6.44 -37.20 12.00
N GLY A 23 -7.78 -37.13 12.06
CA GLY A 23 -8.49 -36.05 12.76
C GLY A 23 -8.58 -36.36 14.25
N GLN A 24 -8.08 -35.46 15.11
CA GLN A 24 -8.18 -35.59 16.56
C GLN A 24 -9.48 -34.91 17.04
N GLN A 25 -10.46 -35.71 17.47
CA GLN A 25 -11.72 -35.19 18.03
C GLN A 25 -11.57 -35.09 19.55
N THR A 26 -11.48 -33.86 20.08
CA THR A 26 -11.51 -33.62 21.53
C THR A 26 -12.84 -32.96 21.92
N THR A 27 -13.72 -33.73 22.54
CA THR A 27 -14.97 -33.21 23.10
C THR A 27 -14.69 -32.64 24.49
N VAL A 28 -14.35 -31.35 24.57
CA VAL A 28 -14.42 -30.61 25.84
C VAL A 28 -15.87 -30.16 25.98
N LYS A 29 -16.57 -30.65 27.01
CA LYS A 29 -18.02 -30.49 27.20
C LYS A 29 -18.48 -29.06 26.87
N GLU A 30 -19.34 -28.94 25.86
CA GLU A 30 -20.05 -27.73 25.36
C GLU A 30 -19.42 -26.94 24.20
N THR A 31 -18.28 -27.37 23.65
CA THR A 31 -17.79 -26.85 22.36
C THR A 31 -17.36 -28.02 21.48
N GLN A 32 -17.97 -28.11 20.29
CA GLN A 32 -17.55 -29.08 19.29
C GLN A 32 -16.43 -28.46 18.47
N VAL A 33 -15.23 -29.01 18.61
CA VAL A 33 -14.09 -28.70 17.75
C VAL A 33 -13.68 -29.96 17.03
N LYS A 34 -13.53 -29.87 15.71
CA LYS A 34 -12.88 -30.91 14.90
C LYS A 34 -11.84 -30.24 14.02
N THR A 35 -10.61 -30.67 14.15
CA THR A 35 -9.52 -30.25 13.27
C THR A 35 -9.31 -31.30 12.19
N ILE A 36 -9.33 -30.85 10.94
CA ILE A 36 -8.97 -31.63 9.76
C ILE A 36 -7.59 -31.15 9.33
N HIS A 37 -6.63 -32.06 9.37
CA HIS A 37 -5.26 -31.81 8.95
C HIS A 37 -5.04 -32.37 7.54
N GLN A 38 -4.52 -31.55 6.64
CA GLN A 38 -4.21 -31.90 5.26
C GLN A 38 -2.77 -31.50 4.91
N GLU A 39 -1.89 -32.50 4.88
CA GLU A 39 -0.56 -32.39 4.27
C GLU A 39 -0.71 -32.35 2.75
N LEU A 40 -0.86 -31.14 2.22
CA LEU A 40 -0.92 -30.84 0.79
C LEU A 40 0.29 -30.00 0.39
N ASN A 41 0.63 -30.03 -0.90
CA ASN A 41 1.61 -29.13 -1.49
C ASN A 41 0.99 -28.56 -2.77
N ILE A 42 0.20 -27.51 -2.60
CA ILE A 42 -0.55 -26.87 -3.67
C ILE A 42 0.39 -25.88 -4.36
N LYS A 43 0.54 -26.03 -5.68
CA LYS A 43 1.29 -25.14 -6.57
C LYS A 43 0.52 -24.99 -7.88
N ILE A 44 0.84 -23.95 -8.65
CA ILE A 44 0.38 -23.81 -10.03
C ILE A 44 0.98 -24.97 -10.84
N ASP A 45 0.14 -25.92 -11.25
CA ASP A 45 0.59 -27.09 -12.03
C ASP A 45 0.53 -26.76 -13.53
N SER A 46 1.60 -27.06 -14.27
CA SER A 46 1.78 -26.63 -15.67
C SER A 46 0.90 -27.36 -16.70
N LYS A 47 -0.36 -27.67 -16.39
CA LYS A 47 -1.36 -28.24 -17.32
C LYS A 47 -2.71 -27.54 -17.21
N THR A 48 -2.76 -26.36 -17.84
CA THR A 48 -3.92 -25.66 -18.44
C THR A 48 -5.35 -26.05 -18.01
N ALA A 49 -6.08 -25.04 -17.51
CA ALA A 49 -7.39 -24.66 -18.05
C ALA A 49 -7.43 -23.14 -18.26
N ALA A 50 -7.51 -22.71 -19.52
CA ALA A 50 -7.68 -21.31 -19.87
C ALA A 50 -9.12 -20.88 -19.53
N TYR A 51 -9.25 -19.97 -18.57
CA TYR A 51 -10.36 -19.02 -18.51
C TYR A 51 -9.82 -17.70 -19.05
N GLU A 52 -10.51 -17.07 -19.99
CA GLU A 52 -10.15 -15.72 -20.43
C GLU A 52 -10.38 -14.75 -19.25
N PRO A 53 -9.35 -14.12 -18.69
CA PRO A 53 -9.55 -13.11 -17.66
C PRO A 53 -9.88 -11.79 -18.35
N LEU A 54 -10.95 -11.17 -17.86
CA LEU A 54 -11.22 -9.76 -18.07
C LEU A 54 -10.03 -8.92 -17.56
N LEU A 55 -9.77 -7.85 -18.31
CA LEU A 55 -8.73 -6.85 -18.15
C LEU A 55 -8.52 -6.40 -16.69
N ILE A 56 -7.37 -6.79 -16.13
CA ILE A 56 -6.37 -6.04 -15.35
C ILE A 56 -5.61 -7.09 -14.51
N ALA A 57 -4.35 -7.42 -14.82
CA ALA A 57 -3.47 -8.05 -13.83
C ALA A 57 -1.96 -7.97 -14.20
N PRO A 58 -1.07 -7.74 -13.22
CA PRO A 58 0.39 -7.86 -13.35
C PRO A 58 0.91 -9.32 -13.37
N TYR A 59 0.03 -10.33 -13.36
CA TYR A 59 0.35 -11.76 -13.23
C TYR A 59 0.13 -12.52 -14.56
N LYS A 60 1.03 -13.44 -14.94
CA LYS A 60 0.96 -14.16 -16.23
C LYS A 60 0.22 -15.51 -16.17
N THR A 61 0.05 -16.07 -14.99
CA THR A 61 -0.60 -17.38 -14.76
C THR A 61 -1.45 -17.30 -13.51
N MET A 62 -2.61 -17.94 -13.50
CA MET A 62 -3.46 -18.09 -12.31
C MET A 62 -3.91 -19.55 -12.24
N ASP A 63 -3.85 -20.15 -11.07
CA ASP A 63 -4.43 -21.47 -10.81
C ASP A 63 -5.31 -21.42 -9.57
N VAL A 64 -6.34 -22.25 -9.56
CA VAL A 64 -7.31 -22.30 -8.47
C VAL A 64 -7.34 -23.70 -7.91
N PHE A 65 -6.79 -23.85 -6.71
CA PHE A 65 -7.00 -25.06 -5.94
C PHE A 65 -8.36 -24.99 -5.28
N LEU A 66 -9.22 -25.98 -5.55
CA LEU A 66 -10.51 -26.12 -4.91
C LEU A 66 -10.48 -27.36 -4.02
N SER A 67 -10.80 -27.19 -2.74
CA SER A 67 -10.85 -28.29 -1.79
C SER A 67 -11.99 -29.26 -2.10
N ASN A 68 -11.89 -30.47 -1.55
CA ASN A 68 -13.09 -31.29 -1.37
C ASN A 68 -14.07 -30.57 -0.42
N VAL A 69 -15.33 -30.99 -0.44
CA VAL A 69 -16.31 -30.55 0.53
C VAL A 69 -15.94 -31.17 1.88
N GLU A 70 -15.62 -30.31 2.85
CA GLU A 70 -15.24 -30.69 4.20
C GLU A 70 -16.46 -30.74 5.10
N GLU A 71 -16.81 -31.94 5.57
CA GLU A 71 -17.94 -32.19 6.45
C GLU A 71 -17.44 -32.63 7.83
N PRO A 72 -17.45 -31.74 8.84
CA PRO A 72 -16.97 -32.11 10.15
C PRO A 72 -17.89 -33.10 10.88
N GLY A 73 -19.12 -33.30 10.39
CA GLY A 73 -20.11 -34.24 10.95
C GLY A 73 -20.99 -33.63 12.05
N PHE A 74 -20.95 -32.31 12.21
CA PHE A 74 -21.84 -31.49 13.03
C PHE A 74 -21.99 -30.11 12.36
N GLU A 75 -23.06 -29.39 12.64
CA GLU A 75 -23.19 -28.00 12.18
C GLU A 75 -22.10 -27.15 12.84
N PHE A 76 -21.34 -26.37 12.08
CA PHE A 76 -20.32 -25.48 12.62
C PHE A 76 -20.61 -24.02 12.25
N THR A 77 -20.10 -23.11 13.08
CA THR A 77 -20.37 -21.67 12.97
C THR A 77 -19.10 -20.85 12.79
N ALA A 78 -17.93 -21.47 13.04
CA ALA A 78 -16.64 -20.86 12.79
C ALA A 78 -15.64 -21.90 12.31
N ILE A 79 -14.64 -21.41 11.58
CA ILE A 79 -13.46 -22.15 11.22
C ILE A 79 -12.22 -21.35 11.65
N GLY A 80 -11.25 -22.06 12.20
CA GLY A 80 -9.87 -21.57 12.38
C GLY A 80 -8.98 -22.39 11.47
N GLY A 81 -8.35 -21.74 10.51
CA GLY A 81 -7.42 -22.35 9.58
C GLY A 81 -5.99 -21.97 9.93
N SER A 82 -5.06 -22.90 9.80
CA SER A 82 -3.65 -22.56 9.64
C SER A 82 -3.12 -23.18 8.37
N TYR A 83 -2.22 -22.48 7.70
CA TYR A 83 -1.51 -23.01 6.54
C TYR A 83 -0.17 -22.32 6.43
N THR A 84 0.78 -23.00 5.81
CA THR A 84 2.07 -22.39 5.46
C THR A 84 2.00 -21.92 4.02
N GLU A 85 2.23 -20.63 3.79
CA GLU A 85 2.35 -20.11 2.44
C GLU A 85 3.80 -19.79 2.08
N THR A 86 4.13 -19.98 0.81
CA THR A 86 5.31 -19.41 0.20
C THR A 86 4.81 -18.51 -0.92
N LYS A 87 5.00 -17.20 -0.75
CA LYS A 87 4.53 -16.16 -1.67
C LYS A 87 5.73 -15.43 -2.28
N PRO A 88 6.34 -15.96 -3.36
CA PRO A 88 7.45 -15.28 -4.06
C PRO A 88 7.06 -13.88 -4.56
N ASN A 89 8.03 -12.97 -4.65
CA ASN A 89 7.80 -11.61 -5.17
C ASN A 89 7.22 -11.63 -6.59
N GLY A 90 6.13 -10.89 -6.83
CA GLY A 90 5.41 -10.90 -8.10
C GLY A 90 4.38 -12.02 -8.22
N THR A 91 4.10 -12.75 -7.13
CA THR A 91 2.99 -13.71 -7.02
C THR A 91 1.96 -13.25 -6.00
N ASN A 92 0.72 -13.71 -6.12
CA ASN A 92 -0.31 -13.47 -5.11
C ASN A 92 -0.96 -14.79 -4.67
N ILE A 93 -1.46 -14.83 -3.44
CA ILE A 93 -2.31 -15.92 -2.96
C ILE A 93 -3.53 -15.27 -2.33
N GLU A 94 -4.69 -15.71 -2.76
CA GLU A 94 -5.96 -15.36 -2.14
C GLU A 94 -6.59 -16.65 -1.63
N LEU A 95 -7.09 -16.62 -0.40
CA LEU A 95 -7.85 -17.69 0.19
C LEU A 95 -9.30 -17.26 0.23
N GLU A 96 -10.17 -18.05 -0.37
CA GLU A 96 -11.60 -17.90 -0.22
C GLU A 96 -12.22 -19.16 0.35
N VAL A 97 -13.27 -18.97 1.13
CA VAL A 97 -14.08 -20.06 1.67
C VAL A 97 -15.55 -19.82 1.36
N LYS A 98 -16.30 -20.90 1.23
CA LYS A 98 -17.76 -20.87 1.22
C LYS A 98 -18.28 -22.00 2.07
N PHE A 99 -19.51 -21.82 2.51
CA PHE A 99 -20.19 -22.71 3.43
C PHE A 99 -21.51 -23.18 2.83
N GLU A 100 -21.87 -24.42 3.11
CA GLU A 100 -23.21 -24.94 2.86
C GLU A 100 -24.09 -24.65 4.08
N VAL A 101 -25.08 -23.79 3.91
CA VAL A 101 -26.02 -23.34 4.94
C VAL A 101 -27.42 -23.67 4.45
N ASP A 102 -28.20 -24.40 5.25
CA ASP A 102 -29.56 -24.83 4.89
C ASP A 102 -29.67 -25.60 3.55
N GLY A 103 -28.59 -26.28 3.13
CA GLY A 103 -28.52 -27.03 1.86
C GLY A 103 -28.25 -26.15 0.63
N GLU A 104 -27.96 -24.86 0.81
CA GLU A 104 -27.51 -23.95 -0.24
C GLU A 104 -26.08 -23.46 0.03
N TRP A 105 -25.31 -23.21 -1.03
CA TRP A 105 -23.96 -22.68 -0.92
C TRP A 105 -23.99 -21.15 -0.84
N THR A 106 -23.24 -20.60 0.11
CA THR A 106 -22.91 -19.16 0.16
C THR A 106 -21.98 -18.75 -0.98
N ASP A 107 -21.93 -17.45 -1.29
CA ASP A 107 -20.90 -16.87 -2.16
C ASP A 107 -19.50 -17.09 -1.56
N TRP A 108 -18.46 -17.00 -2.39
CA TRP A 108 -17.08 -17.08 -1.94
C TRP A 108 -16.71 -15.86 -1.08
N ILE A 109 -16.09 -16.12 0.07
CA ILE A 109 -15.68 -15.11 1.05
C ILE A 109 -14.15 -15.14 1.13
N GLU A 110 -13.50 -14.02 0.83
CA GLU A 110 -12.05 -13.87 1.00
C GLU A 110 -11.70 -13.83 2.49
N VAL A 111 -10.67 -14.58 2.89
CA VAL A 111 -10.19 -14.71 4.27
C VAL A 111 -8.74 -14.28 4.33
N GLU A 112 -8.48 -13.17 5.00
CA GLU A 112 -7.11 -12.72 5.24
C GLU A 112 -6.42 -13.58 6.30
N GLY A 113 -5.17 -13.95 6.03
CA GLY A 113 -4.30 -14.68 6.94
C GLY A 113 -3.33 -13.75 7.66
N GLU A 114 -3.40 -13.71 8.99
CA GLU A 114 -2.43 -12.99 9.82
C GLU A 114 -1.16 -13.84 10.03
N ASP A 115 0.01 -13.19 9.99
CA ASP A 115 1.28 -13.87 10.28
C ASP A 115 1.43 -14.09 11.78
N SER A 116 1.61 -15.36 12.15
CA SER A 116 1.91 -15.74 13.53
C SER A 116 2.93 -16.88 13.54
N ASN A 117 4.17 -16.59 13.96
CA ASN A 117 5.24 -17.59 14.12
C ASN A 117 5.56 -18.44 12.86
N GLY A 118 5.44 -17.85 11.66
CA GLY A 118 5.77 -18.53 10.40
C GLY A 118 4.63 -19.33 9.76
N GLU A 119 3.44 -19.30 10.34
CA GLU A 119 2.20 -19.82 9.75
C GLU A 119 1.20 -18.68 9.51
N LYS A 120 0.40 -18.83 8.45
CA LYS A 120 -0.78 -17.99 8.24
C LYS A 120 -1.92 -18.55 9.04
N VAL A 121 -2.51 -17.72 9.88
CA VAL A 121 -3.71 -18.07 10.63
C VAL A 121 -4.88 -17.34 9.98
N ALA A 122 -5.81 -18.12 9.43
CA ALA A 122 -7.02 -17.63 8.78
C ALA A 122 -8.23 -17.96 9.64
N MET A 123 -9.21 -17.08 9.69
CA MET A 123 -10.44 -17.34 10.43
C MET A 123 -11.64 -16.90 9.62
N ALA A 124 -12.60 -17.81 9.41
CA ALA A 124 -13.91 -17.48 8.83
C ALA A 124 -15.05 -17.92 9.77
N ALA A 125 -16.21 -17.28 9.69
CA ALA A 125 -17.40 -17.68 10.45
C ALA A 125 -18.62 -17.60 9.56
N THR A 126 -19.63 -18.38 9.88
CA THR A 126 -20.77 -18.69 9.03
C THR A 126 -22.02 -18.91 9.87
N ASN A 127 -23.20 -18.76 9.26
CA ASN A 127 -24.42 -19.40 9.76
C ASN A 127 -24.18 -20.91 9.91
N PRO A 128 -24.93 -21.63 10.78
CA PRO A 128 -24.76 -23.07 10.99
C PRO A 128 -24.60 -23.81 9.65
N ALA A 129 -23.37 -24.23 9.40
CA ALA A 129 -22.98 -24.82 8.14
C ALA A 129 -22.75 -26.31 8.34
N THR A 130 -23.26 -27.12 7.42
CA THR A 130 -23.06 -28.56 7.43
C THR A 130 -21.75 -28.95 6.76
N ALA A 131 -21.28 -28.12 5.83
CA ALA A 131 -20.07 -28.34 5.08
C ALA A 131 -19.35 -27.02 4.73
N MET A 132 -18.05 -27.12 4.48
CA MET A 132 -17.21 -26.04 3.96
C MET A 132 -16.54 -26.46 2.67
N GLN A 133 -16.32 -25.52 1.77
CA GLN A 133 -15.36 -25.69 0.69
C GLN A 133 -14.47 -24.45 0.65
N TYR A 134 -13.17 -24.65 0.51
CA TYR A 134 -12.21 -23.56 0.40
C TYR A 134 -11.52 -23.62 -0.96
N ARG A 135 -11.08 -22.46 -1.45
CA ARG A 135 -10.21 -22.38 -2.61
C ARG A 135 -9.05 -21.44 -2.36
N PHE A 136 -7.89 -21.84 -2.83
CA PHE A 136 -6.74 -20.96 -2.96
C PHE A 136 -6.62 -20.53 -4.41
N MET A 137 -6.55 -19.23 -4.65
CA MET A 137 -6.25 -18.66 -5.96
C MET A 137 -4.79 -18.23 -5.94
N LEU A 138 -3.98 -18.94 -6.73
CA LEU A 138 -2.55 -18.78 -6.81
C LEU A 138 -2.24 -18.02 -8.09
N TYR A 139 -1.77 -16.78 -7.94
CA TYR A 139 -1.37 -15.92 -9.04
C TYR A 139 0.13 -16.00 -9.20
N GLY A 140 0.59 -16.52 -10.33
CA GLY A 140 2.00 -16.58 -10.71
C GLY A 140 2.31 -15.62 -11.87
N ASP A 141 3.59 -15.33 -12.05
CA ASP A 141 4.09 -14.50 -13.15
C ASP A 141 4.58 -15.33 -14.36
N GLY A 142 4.20 -16.61 -14.41
CA GLY A 142 4.60 -17.58 -15.44
C GLY A 142 6.03 -18.11 -15.30
N ILE A 143 6.77 -17.70 -14.27
CA ILE A 143 8.13 -18.17 -13.94
C ILE A 143 8.18 -18.69 -12.50
N THR A 144 7.57 -17.94 -11.58
CA THR A 144 7.41 -18.28 -10.16
C THR A 144 5.96 -18.66 -9.87
N SER A 145 5.78 -19.54 -8.90
CA SER A 145 4.46 -19.99 -8.45
C SER A 145 4.41 -19.92 -6.94
N PRO A 146 3.35 -19.31 -6.36
CA PRO A 146 3.13 -19.43 -4.94
C PRO A 146 2.87 -20.88 -4.57
N SER A 147 3.02 -21.22 -3.29
CA SER A 147 2.67 -22.54 -2.80
C SER A 147 2.03 -22.51 -1.43
N ILE A 148 1.05 -23.40 -1.22
CA ILE A 148 0.40 -23.64 0.07
C ILE A 148 0.72 -25.03 0.57
N LYS A 149 1.04 -25.14 1.86
CA LYS A 149 1.33 -26.40 2.56
C LYS A 149 0.61 -26.49 3.91
N SER A 150 0.53 -27.72 4.41
CA SER A 150 0.12 -28.06 5.78
C SER A 150 -1.15 -27.32 6.22
N ILE A 151 -2.25 -27.58 5.52
CA ILE A 151 -3.53 -26.90 5.75
C ILE A 151 -4.26 -27.61 6.88
N ASP A 152 -4.50 -26.88 7.96
CA ASP A 152 -5.35 -27.28 9.06
C ASP A 152 -6.63 -26.47 9.05
N TRP A 153 -7.78 -27.14 9.21
CA TRP A 153 -9.07 -26.50 9.41
C TRP A 153 -9.74 -27.03 10.67
N SER A 154 -9.90 -26.16 11.65
CA SER A 154 -10.64 -26.41 12.90
C SER A 154 -12.05 -25.87 12.79
N PHE A 155 -13.04 -26.76 12.71
CA PHE A 155 -14.46 -26.45 12.71
C PHE A 155 -14.96 -26.30 14.14
N ILE A 156 -15.66 -25.21 14.43
CA ILE A 156 -16.03 -24.83 15.79
C ILE A 156 -17.54 -24.56 15.86
N ASN A 157 -18.23 -25.22 16.79
CA ASN A 157 -19.57 -24.87 17.23
C ASN A 157 -19.62 -24.80 18.75
N THR A 158 -19.91 -23.62 19.28
CA THR A 158 -20.28 -23.44 20.69
C THR A 158 -21.79 -23.65 20.81
N ALA A 159 -22.23 -24.86 21.17
CA ALA A 159 -23.65 -25.21 21.18
C ALA A 159 -24.46 -24.30 22.11
N LYS A 160 -25.74 -24.05 21.76
CA LYS A 160 -26.75 -23.43 22.64
C LYS A 160 -26.69 -24.08 24.03
N SER A 161 -26.50 -23.28 25.07
CA SER A 161 -26.74 -23.69 26.46
C SER A 161 -28.24 -23.95 26.67
N ALA A 162 -28.68 -25.17 26.39
CA ALA A 162 -29.95 -25.70 26.89
C ALA A 162 -29.69 -26.39 28.24
N ASN A 163 -29.51 -25.57 29.29
CA ASN A 163 -29.77 -25.84 30.71
C ASN A 163 -29.06 -24.77 31.55
N ILE A 164 -29.74 -23.62 31.70
CA ILE A 164 -29.39 -22.60 32.69
C ILE A 164 -30.18 -22.91 33.97
N GLU A 165 -30.03 -24.11 34.51
CA GLU A 165 -30.46 -24.45 35.86
C GLU A 165 -29.31 -25.21 36.52
N GLU A 166 -28.96 -24.79 37.74
CA GLU A 166 -27.80 -25.24 38.55
C GLU A 166 -26.46 -24.55 38.28
N ILE A 167 -26.40 -23.23 38.46
CA ILE A 167 -25.22 -22.63 39.10
C ILE A 167 -25.49 -22.64 40.62
N PRO A 168 -24.69 -23.35 41.45
CA PRO A 168 -24.81 -23.29 42.89
C PRO A 168 -24.60 -21.85 43.37
N GLN A 169 -25.61 -21.28 44.00
CA GLN A 169 -25.53 -20.00 44.69
C GLN A 169 -24.51 -20.10 45.85
N PRO A 170 -23.42 -19.30 45.87
CA PRO A 170 -22.71 -19.02 47.12
C PRO A 170 -23.65 -18.24 48.03
N LYS A 171 -23.70 -18.63 49.30
CA LYS A 171 -24.59 -18.05 50.30
C LYS A 171 -24.27 -16.57 50.52
N TYR A 172 -25.25 -15.72 50.26
CA TYR A 172 -25.28 -14.34 50.72
C TYR A 172 -25.27 -14.27 52.25
N SER A 173 -24.23 -13.69 52.84
CA SER A 173 -24.38 -12.85 54.04
C SER A 173 -23.12 -12.04 54.36
N ALA A 174 -23.31 -10.72 54.46
CA ALA A 174 -22.48 -9.73 55.15
C ALA A 174 -21.28 -9.11 54.41
N LEU A 175 -21.56 -8.33 53.35
CA LEU A 175 -20.82 -7.10 53.03
C LEU A 175 -21.75 -6.08 52.33
N SER A 176 -22.87 -5.79 53.00
CA SER A 176 -23.87 -4.80 52.61
C SER A 176 -23.58 -3.40 53.16
N ALA A 177 -22.32 -2.97 53.30
CA ALA A 177 -22.01 -1.71 54.01
C ALA A 177 -21.08 -0.70 53.32
N VAL A 178 -20.43 -1.02 52.19
CA VAL A 178 -19.60 -0.01 51.47
C VAL A 178 -19.81 -0.02 49.93
N SER A 179 -20.66 -0.90 49.38
CA SER A 179 -21.05 -0.85 47.96
C SER A 179 -22.24 0.08 47.67
N ASN A 180 -22.87 0.66 48.70
CA ASN A 180 -24.10 1.45 48.57
C ASN A 180 -23.92 2.93 48.18
N ALA A 181 -22.70 3.42 47.97
CA ALA A 181 -22.48 4.82 47.55
C ALA A 181 -22.17 4.99 46.05
N THR A 182 -21.85 3.92 45.32
CA THR A 182 -21.49 4.02 43.88
C THR A 182 -22.34 3.11 42.99
N ASN A 183 -22.98 2.07 43.54
CA ASN A 183 -23.92 1.21 42.80
C ASN A 183 -25.34 1.79 42.68
N GLN A 184 -25.63 2.97 43.22
CA GLN A 184 -26.94 3.62 43.03
C GLN A 184 -27.10 4.31 41.66
N VAL A 185 -26.06 4.38 40.84
CA VAL A 185 -26.15 5.00 39.50
C VAL A 185 -26.31 3.97 38.38
N LEU A 186 -25.98 2.69 38.59
CA LEU A 186 -25.90 1.71 37.48
C LEU A 186 -26.82 0.48 37.59
N THR A 187 -27.58 0.31 38.67
CA THR A 187 -28.49 -0.87 38.79
C THR A 187 -29.96 -0.54 39.09
N SER A 188 -30.39 0.72 38.96
CA SER A 188 -31.81 1.04 38.84
C SER A 188 -32.21 1.03 37.36
N SER A 189 -32.77 -0.09 36.90
CA SER A 189 -33.74 -0.29 35.81
C SER A 189 -34.11 0.86 34.84
N ASN A 190 -33.17 1.67 34.36
CA ASN A 190 -33.29 2.71 33.33
C ASN A 190 -31.87 3.16 32.93
N ASP A 191 -31.11 2.31 32.24
CA ASP A 191 -29.91 2.76 31.54
C ASP A 191 -30.33 3.61 30.33
N PRO A 192 -30.02 4.92 30.25
CA PRO A 192 -30.41 5.78 29.14
C PRO A 192 -29.78 5.39 27.78
N ALA A 193 -28.72 4.58 27.77
CA ALA A 193 -28.08 4.08 26.56
C ALA A 193 -28.62 2.71 26.09
N GLY A 194 -29.21 1.91 26.98
CA GLY A 194 -29.66 0.55 26.67
C GLY A 194 -28.51 -0.43 26.41
N ILE A 195 -27.45 -0.38 27.22
CA ILE A 195 -26.26 -1.22 27.08
C ILE A 195 -26.60 -2.68 27.41
N ILE A 196 -26.27 -3.58 26.49
CA ILE A 196 -26.41 -5.03 26.66
C ILE A 196 -25.25 -5.52 27.52
N SER A 197 -25.56 -6.03 28.70
CA SER A 197 -24.55 -6.48 29.68
C SER A 197 -23.79 -7.72 29.24
N ARG A 198 -22.62 -7.96 29.85
CA ARG A 198 -21.82 -9.18 29.67
C ARG A 198 -22.60 -10.47 29.82
N LYS A 199 -23.50 -10.52 30.81
CA LYS A 199 -24.40 -11.64 31.02
C LYS A 199 -25.37 -11.84 29.85
N GLU A 200 -25.91 -10.76 29.29
CA GLU A 200 -26.91 -10.81 28.22
C GLU A 200 -26.32 -11.15 26.85
N TRP A 201 -25.06 -10.81 26.59
CA TRP A 201 -24.34 -11.28 25.40
C TRP A 201 -23.57 -12.59 25.63
N GLY A 202 -23.55 -13.12 26.85
CA GLY A 202 -23.06 -14.47 27.15
C GLY A 202 -21.55 -14.58 27.34
N ALA A 203 -20.95 -13.58 27.98
CA ALA A 203 -19.54 -13.61 28.37
C ALA A 203 -19.24 -14.79 29.30
N LYS A 204 -18.18 -15.55 28.98
CA LYS A 204 -17.65 -16.59 29.88
C LYS A 204 -16.62 -16.00 30.85
N GLU A 205 -17.10 -15.64 32.04
CA GLU A 205 -16.32 -14.90 33.03
C GLU A 205 -15.09 -15.65 33.56
N SER A 206 -15.08 -16.98 33.49
CA SER A 206 -13.94 -17.79 33.93
C SER A 206 -12.65 -17.58 33.13
N TYR A 207 -12.71 -16.97 31.93
CA TYR A 207 -11.51 -16.69 31.15
C TYR A 207 -10.61 -15.59 31.76
N ARG A 208 -11.15 -14.78 32.68
CA ARG A 208 -10.46 -13.66 33.31
C ARG A 208 -9.47 -14.04 34.40
N TYR A 209 -9.49 -15.29 34.86
CA TYR A 209 -8.77 -15.72 36.07
C TYR A 209 -7.63 -16.69 35.76
N LEU A 210 -6.54 -16.61 36.53
CA LEU A 210 -5.39 -17.51 36.39
C LEU A 210 -5.76 -18.94 36.79
N ALA A 211 -5.19 -19.92 36.08
CA ALA A 211 -5.43 -21.34 36.36
C ALA A 211 -4.36 -21.87 37.34
N SER A 212 -4.56 -21.65 38.65
CA SER A 212 -3.63 -22.00 39.76
C SER A 212 -2.23 -21.35 39.68
N ASN A 213 -1.59 -21.23 40.85
CA ASN A 213 -0.54 -20.26 41.24
C ASN A 213 0.82 -20.27 40.47
N ASP A 214 0.90 -20.79 39.25
CA ASP A 214 2.16 -20.92 38.49
C ASP A 214 2.21 -20.05 37.21
N ALA A 215 1.27 -19.13 37.01
CA ALA A 215 1.28 -18.20 35.87
C ALA A 215 1.27 -16.74 36.36
N ASP A 216 2.24 -15.94 35.91
CA ASP A 216 2.30 -14.51 36.22
C ASP A 216 1.20 -13.74 35.48
N PRO A 217 0.58 -12.73 36.13
CA PRO A 217 -0.37 -11.85 35.46
C PRO A 217 0.31 -11.10 34.32
N VAL A 218 -0.42 -10.91 33.21
CA VAL A 218 0.07 -10.14 32.06
C VAL A 218 0.02 -8.66 32.45
N LEU A 219 1.13 -8.14 32.97
CA LEU A 219 1.34 -6.72 33.13
C LEU A 219 1.99 -6.20 31.84
N VAL A 220 1.39 -5.17 31.24
CA VAL A 220 2.05 -4.43 30.16
C VAL A 220 3.20 -3.65 30.80
N GLU A 221 4.42 -4.13 30.62
CA GLU A 221 5.62 -3.40 31.04
C GLU A 221 5.73 -2.12 30.20
N ILE A 222 5.51 -0.97 30.86
CA ILE A 222 5.80 0.34 30.30
C ILE A 222 7.22 0.68 30.71
N ASP A 223 8.07 1.05 29.75
CA ASP A 223 9.43 1.50 30.01
C ASP A 223 9.44 2.61 31.07
N ASP A 224 10.30 2.46 32.09
CA ASP A 224 10.38 3.38 33.24
C ASP A 224 10.57 4.84 32.80
N SER A 225 11.30 5.10 31.71
CA SER A 225 11.52 6.44 31.17
C SER A 225 10.23 7.06 30.60
N VAL A 226 9.36 6.25 30.01
CA VAL A 226 8.04 6.67 29.50
C VAL A 226 7.08 6.92 30.65
N TYR A 227 7.14 6.08 31.70
CA TYR A 227 6.34 6.28 32.90
C TYR A 227 6.73 7.58 33.62
N GLU A 228 8.02 7.87 33.78
CA GLU A 228 8.51 9.11 34.38
C GLU A 228 8.08 10.35 33.59
N GLN A 229 8.12 10.29 32.25
CA GLN A 229 7.74 11.40 31.38
C GLN A 229 6.24 11.75 31.45
N PHE A 230 5.37 10.74 31.61
CA PHE A 230 3.90 10.91 31.57
C PHE A 230 3.21 10.46 32.86
N ALA A 231 3.91 10.51 34.00
CA ALA A 231 3.44 9.98 35.27
C ALA A 231 2.05 10.50 35.66
N ASP A 232 1.77 11.78 35.45
CA ASP A 232 0.46 12.39 35.78
C ASP A 232 -0.70 11.86 34.93
N GLU A 233 -0.43 11.26 33.77
CA GLU A 233 -1.46 10.68 32.90
C GLU A 233 -1.52 9.14 32.97
N LEU A 234 -0.48 8.49 33.48
CA LEU A 234 -0.35 7.04 33.59
C LEU A 234 -0.68 6.51 35.00
N ARG A 235 -0.91 7.40 35.97
CA ARG A 235 -1.29 7.02 37.33
C ARG A 235 -2.67 6.38 37.43
N TYR A 236 -2.73 5.33 38.25
CA TYR A 236 -3.97 4.68 38.62
C TYR A 236 -4.45 5.20 39.98
N SER A 237 -5.74 5.55 40.04
CA SER A 237 -6.42 5.82 41.31
C SER A 237 -6.73 4.55 42.08
N ARG A 238 -6.87 3.42 41.36
CA ARG A 238 -7.17 2.09 41.95
C ARG A 238 -6.67 0.97 41.05
N VAL A 239 -6.10 -0.07 41.66
CA VAL A 239 -5.79 -1.36 41.02
C VAL A 239 -6.42 -2.48 41.85
N VAL A 240 -7.08 -3.44 41.19
CA VAL A 240 -7.71 -4.61 41.82
C VAL A 240 -7.17 -5.88 41.14
N GLU A 241 -6.39 -6.65 41.89
CA GLU A 241 -5.68 -7.84 41.39
C GLU A 241 -6.47 -9.14 41.61
N GLU A 242 -7.26 -9.19 42.68
CA GLU A 242 -8.09 -10.34 43.05
C GLU A 242 -9.54 -9.89 43.18
N ASP A 243 -10.47 -10.80 42.88
CA ASP A 243 -11.87 -10.57 43.15
C ASP A 243 -12.24 -10.79 44.63
N GLU A 244 -13.53 -10.64 44.96
CA GLU A 244 -14.01 -10.79 46.34
C GLU A 244 -13.89 -12.21 46.91
N TYR A 245 -13.61 -13.21 46.06
CA TYR A 245 -13.43 -14.63 46.44
C TYR A 245 -11.95 -15.02 46.54
N GLY A 246 -11.04 -14.09 46.23
CA GLY A 246 -9.59 -14.33 46.22
C GLY A 246 -9.09 -14.95 44.91
N ASP A 247 -9.90 -14.98 43.85
CA ASP A 247 -9.46 -15.44 42.54
C ASP A 247 -8.68 -14.32 41.84
N THR A 248 -7.42 -14.59 41.50
CA THR A 248 -6.53 -13.61 40.86
C THR A 248 -6.89 -13.43 39.38
N TYR A 249 -7.05 -12.17 38.97
CA TYR A 249 -7.23 -11.82 37.57
C TYR A 249 -5.94 -12.05 36.78
N LYS A 250 -6.05 -12.66 35.59
CA LYS A 250 -4.96 -12.70 34.59
C LYS A 250 -4.51 -11.29 34.21
N TRP A 251 -5.46 -10.36 34.23
CA TRP A 251 -5.25 -8.96 33.95
C TRP A 251 -5.97 -8.09 34.99
N PRO A 252 -5.22 -7.45 35.92
CA PRO A 252 -5.80 -6.63 36.98
C PRO A 252 -6.70 -5.52 36.47
N LEU A 253 -7.73 -5.18 37.25
CA LEU A 253 -8.60 -4.05 36.95
C LEU A 253 -7.93 -2.76 37.39
N GLN A 254 -7.60 -1.92 36.42
CA GLN A 254 -6.90 -0.66 36.64
C GLN A 254 -7.83 0.51 36.32
N TYR A 255 -7.81 1.55 37.15
CA TYR A 255 -8.63 2.75 36.98
C TYR A 255 -7.71 3.97 36.96
N PRO A 256 -7.73 4.78 35.88
CA PRO A 256 -6.91 5.97 35.82
C PRO A 256 -7.40 7.02 36.83
N GLU A 257 -6.56 7.99 37.18
CA GLU A 257 -7.03 9.17 37.95
C GLU A 257 -8.05 9.99 37.16
N LYS A 258 -7.91 10.06 35.83
CA LYS A 258 -8.83 10.77 34.95
C LYS A 258 -8.93 10.11 33.58
N VAL A 259 -10.15 9.95 33.09
CA VAL A 259 -10.41 9.66 31.68
C VAL A 259 -10.48 10.99 30.92
N LYS A 260 -9.65 11.15 29.89
CA LYS A 260 -9.60 12.38 29.08
C LYS A 260 -10.06 12.15 27.64
N LYS A 261 -9.98 10.91 27.14
CA LYS A 261 -10.07 10.60 25.72
C LYS A 261 -11.01 9.43 25.43
N ILE A 262 -11.57 9.42 24.23
CA ILE A 262 -12.30 8.27 23.69
C ILE A 262 -11.64 7.88 22.36
N ILE A 263 -11.27 6.62 22.25
CA ILE A 263 -10.58 6.07 21.07
C ILE A 263 -11.55 5.14 20.34
N ILE A 264 -11.81 5.45 19.08
CA ILE A 264 -12.71 4.69 18.21
C ILE A 264 -11.91 3.66 17.43
N HIS A 265 -12.44 2.44 17.39
CA HIS A 265 -11.90 1.29 16.69
C HIS A 265 -12.95 0.74 15.73
N HIS A 266 -12.50 0.01 14.71
CA HIS A 266 -13.31 -1.06 14.14
C HIS A 266 -12.81 -2.40 14.65
N THR A 267 -13.58 -3.47 14.47
CA THR A 267 -13.10 -4.81 14.81
C THR A 267 -12.44 -5.53 13.63
N ALA A 268 -12.35 -4.86 12.47
CA ALA A 268 -11.92 -5.42 11.19
C ALA A 268 -12.66 -6.72 10.78
N THR A 269 -13.81 -7.02 11.40
CA THR A 269 -14.52 -8.28 11.24
C THR A 269 -15.62 -8.15 10.19
N THR A 270 -15.73 -9.13 9.30
CA THR A 270 -16.87 -9.27 8.38
C THR A 270 -17.87 -10.34 8.86
N LYS A 271 -17.60 -10.98 10.01
CA LYS A 271 -18.34 -12.12 10.58
C LYS A 271 -19.48 -11.70 11.51
N ASN A 272 -20.55 -12.53 11.58
CA ASN A 272 -21.61 -12.49 12.60
C ASN A 272 -22.23 -11.10 12.82
N LEU A 273 -22.19 -10.21 11.83
CA LEU A 273 -22.86 -8.90 11.89
C LEU A 273 -24.39 -9.07 12.02
N SER A 274 -24.93 -10.23 11.63
CA SER A 274 -26.32 -10.63 11.84
C SER A 274 -26.63 -11.20 13.23
N ASP A 275 -25.65 -11.79 13.94
CA ASP A 275 -25.69 -12.19 15.36
C ASP A 275 -24.52 -11.57 16.16
N PRO A 276 -24.63 -10.29 16.51
CA PRO A 276 -23.53 -9.55 17.12
C PRO A 276 -23.11 -10.09 18.49
N LYS A 277 -24.03 -10.74 19.22
CA LYS A 277 -23.70 -11.38 20.51
C LYS A 277 -22.68 -12.51 20.31
N GLN A 278 -22.84 -13.32 19.26
CA GLN A 278 -21.85 -14.36 18.94
C GLN A 278 -20.53 -13.73 18.49
N ALA A 279 -20.55 -12.72 17.62
CA ALA A 279 -19.35 -12.03 17.17
C ALA A 279 -18.50 -11.52 18.34
N ILE A 280 -19.15 -10.96 19.36
CA ILE A 280 -18.49 -10.44 20.56
C ILE A 280 -17.91 -11.58 21.42
N ARG A 281 -18.63 -12.71 21.56
CA ARG A 281 -18.09 -13.89 22.27
C ARG A 281 -16.84 -14.44 21.57
N ASP A 282 -16.80 -14.42 20.24
CA ASP A 282 -15.63 -14.88 19.47
C ASP A 282 -14.42 -13.96 19.67
N ILE A 283 -14.63 -12.64 19.60
CA ILE A 283 -13.59 -11.63 19.90
C ILE A 283 -13.09 -11.80 21.34
N TYR A 284 -14.02 -11.99 22.28
CA TYR A 284 -13.70 -12.21 23.68
C TYR A 284 -12.86 -13.48 23.88
N TYR A 285 -13.22 -14.60 23.26
CA TYR A 285 -12.42 -15.83 23.33
C TYR A 285 -11.02 -15.64 22.73
N TYR A 286 -10.92 -14.98 21.57
CA TYR A 286 -9.63 -14.72 20.93
C TYR A 286 -8.70 -13.88 21.80
N HIS A 287 -9.18 -12.76 22.35
CA HIS A 287 -8.38 -11.92 23.25
C HIS A 287 -7.99 -12.67 24.53
N THR A 288 -8.93 -13.39 25.14
CA THR A 288 -8.71 -13.98 26.47
C THR A 288 -7.97 -15.30 26.47
N VAL A 289 -8.27 -16.17 25.51
CA VAL A 289 -7.74 -17.54 25.45
C VAL A 289 -6.62 -17.64 24.43
N THR A 290 -6.81 -17.15 23.21
CA THR A 290 -5.79 -17.27 22.15
C THR A 290 -4.62 -16.32 22.37
N LYS A 291 -4.87 -15.06 22.72
CA LYS A 291 -3.82 -14.05 23.00
C LYS A 291 -3.41 -13.97 24.47
N GLY A 292 -4.19 -14.59 25.36
CA GLY A 292 -3.89 -14.63 26.79
C GLY A 292 -4.10 -13.32 27.55
N TRP A 293 -4.78 -12.31 26.98
CA TRP A 293 -4.94 -10.97 27.58
C TRP A 293 -5.79 -10.95 28.85
N GLY A 294 -6.52 -12.01 29.13
CA GLY A 294 -7.39 -12.10 30.30
C GLY A 294 -8.78 -11.46 30.12
N ASP A 295 -8.96 -10.39 29.35
CA ASP A 295 -10.32 -9.88 29.00
C ASP A 295 -10.38 -9.34 27.55
N ILE A 296 -11.58 -8.94 27.10
CA ILE A 296 -11.74 -8.19 25.85
C ILE A 296 -11.09 -6.80 25.99
N GLY A 297 -10.31 -6.39 24.99
CA GLY A 297 -9.54 -5.16 25.06
C GLY A 297 -10.34 -3.86 25.00
N TYR A 298 -11.57 -3.88 24.47
CA TYR A 298 -12.44 -2.70 24.30
C TYR A 298 -13.39 -2.51 25.49
N ASN A 299 -13.70 -1.28 25.86
CA ASN A 299 -14.69 -0.98 26.91
C ASN A 299 -16.13 -1.18 26.43
N TYR A 300 -16.40 -0.83 25.17
CA TYR A 300 -17.72 -0.96 24.55
C TYR A 300 -17.59 -1.43 23.10
N ILE A 301 -18.59 -2.18 22.63
CA ILE A 301 -18.68 -2.62 21.24
C ILE A 301 -20.06 -2.24 20.69
N ILE A 302 -20.12 -1.74 19.47
CA ILE A 302 -21.36 -1.33 18.80
C ILE A 302 -21.55 -2.17 17.55
N ASP A 303 -22.72 -2.78 17.38
CA ASP A 303 -23.03 -3.56 16.19
C ASP A 303 -23.54 -2.72 15.02
N THR A 304 -23.70 -3.35 13.86
CA THR A 304 -24.19 -2.71 12.63
C THR A 304 -25.64 -2.22 12.70
N LYS A 305 -26.38 -2.60 13.74
CA LYS A 305 -27.76 -2.17 14.02
C LYS A 305 -27.81 -1.09 15.10
N GLY A 306 -26.66 -0.67 15.64
CA GLY A 306 -26.55 0.33 16.69
C GLY A 306 -26.81 -0.18 18.11
N ASN A 307 -26.86 -1.50 18.35
CA ASN A 307 -26.90 -2.01 19.73
C ASN A 307 -25.51 -1.88 20.38
N ILE A 308 -25.51 -1.46 21.64
CA ILE A 308 -24.28 -1.21 22.41
C ILE A 308 -24.08 -2.34 23.41
N TYR A 309 -22.88 -2.90 23.45
CA TYR A 309 -22.51 -4.01 24.31
C TYR A 309 -21.42 -3.60 25.30
N GLU A 310 -21.55 -4.07 26.53
CA GLU A 310 -20.50 -3.95 27.54
C GLU A 310 -19.29 -4.82 27.16
N GLY A 311 -18.12 -4.19 27.02
CA GLY A 311 -16.84 -4.87 26.77
C GLY A 311 -16.15 -5.22 28.08
N ARG A 312 -14.94 -4.71 28.31
CA ARG A 312 -14.06 -5.04 29.43
C ARG A 312 -14.77 -4.98 30.79
N TYR A 313 -14.59 -6.02 31.60
CA TYR A 313 -15.13 -6.09 32.96
C TYR A 313 -14.45 -5.07 33.89
N GLY A 314 -15.20 -4.53 34.84
CA GLY A 314 -14.70 -3.56 35.83
C GLY A 314 -15.48 -2.25 35.87
N GLY A 315 -16.43 -2.05 34.94
CA GLY A 315 -17.32 -0.90 34.92
C GLY A 315 -16.69 0.36 34.31
N GLU A 316 -17.29 1.51 34.64
CA GLU A 316 -16.95 2.80 34.03
C GLU A 316 -15.47 3.20 34.23
N GLY A 317 -14.81 3.60 33.14
CA GLY A 317 -13.44 4.10 33.18
C GLY A 317 -12.37 3.06 33.49
N VAL A 318 -12.68 1.75 33.52
CA VAL A 318 -11.64 0.71 33.58
C VAL A 318 -10.71 0.85 32.36
N VAL A 319 -9.40 0.80 32.57
CA VAL A 319 -8.41 0.86 31.47
C VAL A 319 -8.70 -0.27 30.47
N GLY A 320 -8.39 -0.16 29.19
CA GLY A 320 -8.52 -1.24 28.20
C GLY A 320 -7.18 -1.75 27.64
N ALA A 321 -7.21 -2.55 26.57
CA ALA A 321 -6.04 -3.04 25.82
C ALA A 321 -6.33 -2.87 24.34
N HIS A 322 -6.56 -1.62 23.94
CA HIS A 322 -7.03 -1.29 22.60
C HIS A 322 -6.07 -0.36 21.85
N ALA A 323 -5.11 0.31 22.50
CA ALA A 323 -4.24 1.31 21.87
C ALA A 323 -2.87 1.49 22.58
N GLY A 324 -2.25 0.43 23.09
CA GLY A 324 -0.90 0.50 23.68
C GLY A 324 -0.77 1.54 24.81
N LEU A 325 0.19 2.47 24.71
CA LEU A 325 0.41 3.52 25.72
C LEU A 325 -0.80 4.48 25.89
N ALA A 326 -1.71 4.52 24.93
CA ALA A 326 -2.92 5.34 24.99
C ALA A 326 -4.06 4.68 25.78
N ASN A 327 -3.91 3.42 26.24
CA ASN A 327 -4.93 2.72 27.03
C ASN A 327 -5.29 3.45 28.34
N THR A 328 -4.28 3.87 29.12
CA THR A 328 -4.53 4.53 30.40
C THR A 328 -5.07 5.96 30.19
N GLY A 329 -6.22 6.25 30.79
CA GLY A 329 -6.86 7.57 30.67
C GLY A 329 -7.76 7.73 29.43
N SER A 330 -8.08 6.65 28.73
CA SER A 330 -9.02 6.64 27.62
C SER A 330 -10.07 5.52 27.72
N ILE A 331 -11.16 5.67 26.96
CA ILE A 331 -12.18 4.63 26.75
C ILE A 331 -12.10 4.16 25.29
N GLY A 332 -11.95 2.86 25.08
CA GLY A 332 -11.97 2.24 23.76
C GLY A 332 -13.37 1.77 23.35
N ILE A 333 -13.87 2.28 22.22
CA ILE A 333 -15.15 1.86 21.64
C ILE A 333 -14.90 1.26 20.27
N ALA A 334 -15.28 -0.01 20.07
CA ALA A 334 -15.15 -0.69 18.78
C ALA A 334 -16.48 -0.76 18.04
N VAL A 335 -16.48 -0.46 16.74
CA VAL A 335 -17.62 -0.69 15.85
C VAL A 335 -17.40 -2.03 15.13
N LEU A 336 -18.35 -2.95 15.25
CA LEU A 336 -18.31 -4.27 14.64
C LEU A 336 -18.38 -4.12 13.12
N GLY A 337 -17.32 -4.52 12.41
CA GLY A 337 -17.23 -4.37 10.95
C GLY A 337 -15.79 -4.22 10.45
N ASN A 338 -15.61 -4.29 9.12
CA ASN A 338 -14.41 -3.84 8.42
C ASN A 338 -14.74 -2.58 7.62
N TYR A 339 -14.22 -1.44 8.08
CA TYR A 339 -14.48 -0.12 7.50
C TYR A 339 -13.28 0.46 6.74
N ASP A 340 -12.31 -0.37 6.35
CA ASP A 340 -11.34 0.00 5.30
C ASP A 340 -11.94 -0.16 3.90
N THR A 341 -12.87 -1.11 3.73
CA THR A 341 -13.44 -1.45 2.42
C THR A 341 -14.96 -1.28 2.33
N SER A 342 -15.65 -1.10 3.45
CA SER A 342 -17.11 -0.94 3.51
C SER A 342 -17.52 0.36 4.19
N SER A 343 -18.65 0.93 3.78
CA SER A 343 -19.24 2.10 4.46
C SER A 343 -19.77 1.73 5.85
N VAL A 344 -19.80 2.70 6.75
CA VAL A 344 -20.33 2.51 8.11
C VAL A 344 -21.86 2.63 8.09
N PRO A 345 -22.61 1.68 8.67
CA PRO A 345 -24.05 1.83 8.84
C PRO A 345 -24.40 3.08 9.65
N GLU A 346 -25.33 3.87 9.12
CA GLU A 346 -25.85 5.09 9.73
C GLU A 346 -26.24 4.93 11.20
N VAL A 347 -27.01 3.88 11.48
CA VAL A 347 -27.50 3.56 12.82
C VAL A 347 -26.37 3.26 13.81
N ALA A 348 -25.24 2.71 13.34
CA ALA A 348 -24.05 2.49 14.17
C ALA A 348 -23.32 3.79 14.47
N VAL A 349 -23.23 4.71 13.51
CA VAL A 349 -22.68 6.07 13.71
C VAL A 349 -23.51 6.85 14.74
N GLN A 350 -24.84 6.78 14.65
CA GLN A 350 -25.75 7.42 15.61
C GLN A 350 -25.60 6.82 17.03
N ALA A 351 -25.56 5.50 17.14
CA ALA A 351 -25.34 4.82 18.43
C ALA A 351 -23.98 5.19 19.05
N LEU A 352 -22.93 5.27 18.21
CA LEU A 352 -21.60 5.69 18.63
C LEU A 352 -21.59 7.13 19.15
N GLY A 353 -22.16 8.08 18.40
CA GLY A 353 -22.29 9.47 18.84
C GLY A 353 -23.08 9.61 20.14
N LYS A 354 -24.22 8.89 20.28
CA LYS A 354 -25.02 8.86 21.51
C LYS A 354 -24.21 8.34 22.70
N LEU A 355 -23.51 7.21 22.54
CA LEU A 355 -22.67 6.64 23.59
C LEU A 355 -21.58 7.62 24.01
N ILE A 356 -20.88 8.22 23.04
CA ILE A 356 -19.84 9.22 23.27
C ILE A 356 -20.39 10.42 24.02
N SER A 357 -21.58 10.94 23.68
CA SER A 357 -22.22 12.04 24.40
C SER A 357 -22.41 11.73 25.89
N ILE A 358 -22.92 10.54 26.20
CA ILE A 358 -23.17 10.09 27.57
C ILE A 358 -21.84 9.95 28.33
N LYS A 359 -20.83 9.30 27.74
CA LYS A 359 -19.51 9.13 28.38
C LYS A 359 -18.79 10.46 28.56
N SER A 360 -18.92 11.35 27.59
CA SER A 360 -18.33 12.69 27.65
C SER A 360 -18.92 13.51 28.80
N LYS A 361 -20.23 13.43 29.06
CA LYS A 361 -20.87 14.06 30.22
C LYS A 361 -20.38 13.48 31.55
N ILE A 362 -20.22 12.15 31.64
CA ILE A 362 -19.72 11.48 32.86
C ILE A 362 -18.29 11.93 33.19
N HIS A 363 -17.42 12.05 32.18
CA HIS A 363 -15.99 12.33 32.37
C HIS A 363 -15.62 13.81 32.18
N GLY A 364 -16.57 14.68 31.86
CA GLY A 364 -16.34 16.10 31.60
C GLY A 364 -15.47 16.34 30.36
N ILE A 365 -15.70 15.56 29.30
CA ILE A 365 -15.01 15.65 28.02
C ILE A 365 -15.87 16.51 27.08
N ASP A 366 -15.24 17.45 26.37
CA ASP A 366 -15.87 18.17 25.26
C ASP A 366 -15.68 17.36 23.97
N PRO A 367 -16.74 16.81 23.33
CA PRO A 367 -16.61 15.98 22.13
C PRO A 367 -15.99 16.68 20.92
N GLU A 368 -16.17 18.00 20.80
CA GLU A 368 -15.59 18.83 19.73
C GLU A 368 -14.26 19.48 20.16
N GLY A 369 -13.94 19.38 21.45
CA GLY A 369 -12.75 19.97 22.04
C GLY A 369 -11.45 19.18 21.81
N TYR A 370 -10.36 19.85 22.17
CA TYR A 370 -9.00 19.32 22.17
C TYR A 370 -8.43 19.35 23.59
N SER A 371 -7.53 18.42 23.89
CA SER A 371 -6.77 18.46 25.14
C SER A 371 -5.45 17.71 25.01
N THR A 372 -4.49 18.07 25.86
CA THR A 372 -3.19 17.39 25.93
C THR A 372 -3.34 15.94 26.40
N PHE A 373 -2.71 15.03 25.65
CA PHE A 373 -2.62 13.60 25.96
C PHE A 373 -1.31 13.06 25.39
N ARG A 374 -0.49 12.41 26.23
CA ARG A 374 0.86 11.94 25.93
C ARG A 374 1.75 13.03 25.31
N GLY A 375 1.67 14.23 25.88
CA GLY A 375 2.46 15.39 25.46
C GLY A 375 1.97 16.09 24.18
N GLN A 376 0.92 15.58 23.52
CA GLN A 376 0.39 16.16 22.29
C GLN A 376 -0.99 16.76 22.50
N ASN A 377 -1.27 17.92 21.87
CA ASN A 377 -2.62 18.48 21.83
C ASN A 377 -3.39 17.83 20.69
N MET A 378 -4.38 17.00 21.03
CA MET A 378 -5.14 16.22 20.04
C MET A 378 -6.64 16.27 20.35
N PRO A 379 -7.51 15.93 19.38
CA PRO A 379 -8.96 15.86 19.61
C PRO A 379 -9.29 15.00 20.83
N ASN A 380 -10.41 15.27 21.50
CA ASN A 380 -10.85 14.44 22.61
C ASN A 380 -11.41 13.08 22.16
N ILE A 381 -11.92 13.03 20.93
CA ILE A 381 -12.44 11.84 20.26
C ILE A 381 -11.58 11.58 19.01
N PHE A 382 -10.89 10.45 18.95
CA PHE A 382 -9.96 10.13 17.86
C PHE A 382 -9.87 8.62 17.62
N GLY A 383 -9.08 8.19 16.63
CA GLY A 383 -9.02 6.83 16.12
C GLY A 383 -7.73 6.13 16.49
N HIS A 384 -7.72 4.79 16.46
CA HIS A 384 -6.53 4.02 16.82
C HIS A 384 -5.28 4.42 16.02
N LYS A 385 -5.42 4.66 14.72
CA LYS A 385 -4.35 5.12 13.83
C LYS A 385 -3.70 6.45 14.22
N ASP A 386 -4.35 7.28 15.03
CA ASP A 386 -3.79 8.57 15.46
C ASP A 386 -2.73 8.41 16.55
N VAL A 387 -2.61 7.20 17.13
CA VAL A 387 -1.64 6.90 18.21
C VAL A 387 -0.78 5.67 17.95
N MET A 388 -1.12 4.85 16.94
CA MET A 388 -0.42 3.61 16.57
C MET A 388 -0.35 3.45 15.05
N ASN A 389 0.65 2.73 14.53
CA ASN A 389 0.74 2.42 13.10
C ASN A 389 -0.24 1.29 12.73
N THR A 390 -1.46 1.65 12.31
CA THR A 390 -2.55 0.73 11.97
C THR A 390 -3.53 1.38 10.99
N SER A 391 -4.32 0.59 10.24
CA SER A 391 -5.45 1.10 9.44
C SER A 391 -6.69 1.39 10.29
N CYS A 392 -6.81 0.79 11.48
CA CYS A 392 -7.95 0.95 12.38
C CYS A 392 -8.15 2.44 12.77
N PRO A 393 -9.36 3.01 12.69
CA PRO A 393 -10.69 2.37 12.59
C PRO A 393 -11.19 2.08 11.16
N GLY A 394 -10.32 2.18 10.17
CA GLY A 394 -10.64 2.06 8.76
C GLY A 394 -11.03 3.38 8.12
N ALA A 395 -10.70 3.55 6.84
CA ALA A 395 -10.89 4.81 6.10
C ALA A 395 -12.34 5.36 6.20
N TYR A 396 -13.35 4.53 5.95
CA TYR A 396 -14.75 4.94 5.92
C TYR A 396 -15.29 5.35 7.30
N LEU A 397 -14.80 4.75 8.40
CA LEU A 397 -15.20 5.15 9.75
C LEU A 397 -14.41 6.36 10.23
N TYR A 398 -13.15 6.49 9.83
CA TYR A 398 -12.34 7.66 10.14
C TYR A 398 -12.91 8.93 9.50
N GLU A 399 -13.38 8.85 8.25
CA GLU A 399 -14.08 9.95 7.57
C GLU A 399 -15.34 10.44 8.32
N LYS A 400 -15.96 9.59 9.14
CA LYS A 400 -17.15 9.95 9.94
C LYS A 400 -16.83 10.69 11.23
N PHE A 401 -15.56 10.91 11.58
CA PHE A 401 -15.22 11.54 12.86
C PHE A 401 -15.79 12.94 13.08
N PRO A 402 -15.80 13.86 12.09
CA PRO A 402 -16.48 15.14 12.24
C PRO A 402 -17.96 14.96 12.59
N VAL A 403 -18.63 14.04 11.88
CA VAL A 403 -20.05 13.69 12.12
C VAL A 403 -20.25 13.11 13.52
N ILE A 404 -19.40 12.16 13.94
CA ILE A 404 -19.51 11.51 15.25
C ILE A 404 -19.33 12.52 16.39
N ARG A 405 -18.38 13.44 16.28
CA ARG A 405 -18.16 14.51 17.26
C ARG A 405 -19.36 15.45 17.32
N ALA A 406 -19.91 15.84 16.16
CA ALA A 406 -21.11 16.67 16.06
C ALA A 406 -22.33 16.00 16.71
N ILE A 407 -22.59 14.71 16.42
CA ILE A 407 -23.68 13.94 17.06
C ILE A 407 -23.47 13.87 18.58
N ALA A 408 -22.24 13.64 19.03
CA ALA A 408 -21.93 13.57 20.45
C ALA A 408 -22.14 14.92 21.17
N ALA A 409 -21.88 16.03 20.49
CA ALA A 409 -22.15 17.38 20.98
C ALA A 409 -23.64 17.76 20.92
N SER A 410 -24.38 17.27 19.93
CA SER A 410 -25.75 17.70 19.62
C SER A 410 -26.86 17.02 20.44
N TYR A 411 -26.59 16.01 21.27
CA TYR A 411 -27.65 15.31 22.02
C TYR A 411 -28.31 16.22 23.08
N VAL A 412 -29.43 16.84 22.68
CA VAL A 412 -30.16 17.92 23.36
C VAL A 412 -30.93 17.43 24.59
N GLU A 413 -30.85 18.17 25.69
CA GLU A 413 -31.70 17.97 26.87
C GLU A 413 -33.16 18.35 26.59
N GLU A 414 -34.12 17.60 27.14
CA GLU A 414 -35.54 17.97 27.10
C GLU A 414 -35.74 19.33 27.76
N LYS A 415 -36.23 20.31 26.98
CA LYS A 415 -36.54 21.63 27.52
C LYS A 415 -37.78 21.55 28.40
N PRO A 416 -37.83 22.30 29.52
CA PRO A 416 -39.04 22.42 30.31
C PRO A 416 -40.15 23.05 29.46
N ARG A 417 -41.32 22.41 29.44
CA ARG A 417 -42.47 22.88 28.66
C ARG A 417 -43.14 24.09 29.29
N PHE A 418 -43.67 24.96 28.45
CA PHE A 418 -44.59 26.06 28.79
C PHE A 418 -43.96 27.18 29.64
N VAL A 419 -42.65 27.38 29.51
CA VAL A 419 -41.90 28.41 30.25
C VAL A 419 -41.91 29.78 29.55
N LYS A 420 -41.96 29.80 28.21
CA LYS A 420 -41.95 31.03 27.39
C LYS A 420 -43.19 31.10 26.50
N ASP A 421 -43.53 32.30 26.01
CA ASP A 421 -44.64 32.48 25.07
C ASP A 421 -44.45 31.66 23.78
N TYR A 422 -43.23 31.69 23.23
CA TYR A 422 -42.84 30.89 22.08
C TYR A 422 -41.52 30.19 22.38
N ASP A 423 -41.50 28.88 22.22
CA ASP A 423 -40.32 28.04 22.33
C ASP A 423 -40.63 26.71 21.62
N PHE A 424 -39.59 25.96 21.26
CA PHE A 424 -39.74 24.70 20.57
C PHE A 424 -38.81 23.63 21.14
N GLN A 425 -39.27 22.39 21.03
CA GLN A 425 -38.44 21.20 21.16
C GLN A 425 -38.25 20.60 19.78
N ASP A 426 -37.00 20.43 19.36
CA ASP A 426 -36.71 19.71 18.13
C ASP A 426 -37.08 18.23 18.30
N ARG A 427 -37.97 17.74 17.43
CA ARG A 427 -38.43 16.35 17.31
C ARG A 427 -38.08 15.78 15.93
N SER A 428 -37.21 16.45 15.19
CA SER A 428 -36.74 16.01 13.89
C SER A 428 -35.93 14.73 14.07
N GLU A 429 -36.14 13.77 13.16
CA GLU A 429 -35.32 12.55 13.08
C GLU A 429 -34.12 12.82 12.15
N ILE A 430 -33.54 14.02 12.24
CA ILE A 430 -32.41 14.49 11.44
C ILE A 430 -31.24 14.66 12.40
N PHE A 431 -30.25 13.76 12.31
CA PHE A 431 -29.07 13.79 13.17
C PHE A 431 -27.85 14.32 12.42
N TYR A 432 -27.71 13.92 11.16
CA TYR A 432 -26.86 14.52 10.15
C TYR A 432 -27.35 14.11 8.76
N GLU A 433 -26.85 14.74 7.71
CA GLU A 433 -27.04 14.27 6.33
C GLU A 433 -25.71 14.11 5.62
N GLU A 434 -25.66 13.15 4.71
CA GLU A 434 -24.53 12.97 3.79
C GLU A 434 -25.01 13.13 2.36
N LEU A 435 -24.26 13.90 1.57
CA LEU A 435 -24.57 14.18 0.18
C LEU A 435 -23.38 13.83 -0.71
N LYS A 436 -23.65 13.16 -1.82
CA LYS A 436 -22.70 13.10 -2.94
C LYS A 436 -22.65 14.46 -3.65
N PRO A 437 -21.56 14.76 -4.37
CA PRO A 437 -21.51 15.94 -5.23
C PRO A 437 -22.70 15.96 -6.20
N SER A 438 -23.40 17.10 -6.25
CA SER A 438 -24.64 17.30 -7.02
C SER A 438 -25.89 16.51 -6.62
N GLU A 439 -25.84 15.67 -5.57
CA GLU A 439 -27.02 14.99 -5.05
C GLU A 439 -28.01 15.99 -4.44
N THR A 440 -29.30 15.79 -4.66
CA THR A 440 -30.36 16.62 -4.08
C THR A 440 -31.27 15.79 -3.18
N ILE A 441 -31.43 16.20 -1.92
CA ILE A 441 -32.32 15.54 -0.95
C ILE A 441 -33.35 16.53 -0.38
N THR A 442 -34.36 16.02 0.34
CA THR A 442 -35.35 16.84 1.05
C THR A 442 -35.31 16.53 2.54
N LEU A 443 -34.90 17.52 3.34
CA LEU A 443 -34.95 17.50 4.79
C LEU A 443 -36.37 17.71 5.32
N LYS A 444 -36.74 16.96 6.36
CA LYS A 444 -38.04 17.05 7.04
C LYS A 444 -37.87 17.38 8.53
N PHE A 445 -38.08 18.65 8.87
CA PHE A 445 -38.05 19.10 10.27
C PHE A 445 -39.41 18.89 10.95
N LYS A 446 -39.38 18.46 12.22
CA LYS A 446 -40.54 18.33 13.09
C LYS A 446 -40.27 19.08 14.39
N LEU A 447 -40.98 20.16 14.65
CA LEU A 447 -40.76 20.99 15.83
C LEU A 447 -42.01 20.98 16.72
N GLU A 448 -41.87 20.50 17.95
CA GLU A 448 -42.95 20.55 18.95
C GLU A 448 -43.03 21.95 19.54
N ASN A 449 -44.23 22.54 19.56
CA ASN A 449 -44.49 23.80 20.23
C ASN A 449 -44.55 23.58 21.75
N ILE A 450 -43.49 23.97 22.45
CA ILE A 450 -43.45 23.92 23.93
C ILE A 450 -43.71 25.30 24.55
N GLY A 451 -44.05 26.31 23.75
CA GLY A 451 -44.44 27.63 24.22
C GLY A 451 -45.90 27.70 24.67
N ASN A 452 -46.30 28.85 25.21
CA ASN A 452 -47.67 29.10 25.65
C ASN A 452 -48.62 29.57 24.53
N GLU A 453 -48.08 30.05 23.40
CA GLU A 453 -48.84 30.64 22.30
C GLU A 453 -48.88 29.76 21.04
N ASN A 454 -49.91 29.95 20.20
CA ASN A 454 -50.06 29.20 18.95
C ASN A 454 -49.11 29.69 17.85
N TRP A 455 -48.69 28.77 16.98
CA TRP A 455 -48.04 29.08 15.71
C TRP A 455 -49.07 29.08 14.58
N SER A 456 -49.12 30.12 13.76
CA SER A 456 -49.95 30.21 12.55
C SER A 456 -49.20 29.70 11.32
N GLY A 457 -49.92 29.43 10.22
CA GLY A 457 -49.34 29.00 8.93
C GLY A 457 -48.36 29.97 8.27
N SER A 458 -48.18 31.17 8.81
CA SER A 458 -47.09 32.10 8.45
C SER A 458 -45.76 31.80 9.14
N THR A 459 -45.69 30.75 9.96
CA THR A 459 -44.46 30.31 10.62
C THR A 459 -43.52 29.66 9.61
N MET A 460 -42.23 30.01 9.67
CA MET A 460 -41.22 29.55 8.72
C MET A 460 -39.93 29.16 9.43
N LEU A 461 -39.23 28.20 8.86
CA LEU A 461 -37.84 27.89 9.18
C LEU A 461 -36.93 28.67 8.22
N VAL A 462 -36.01 29.46 8.74
CA VAL A 462 -35.11 30.32 7.95
C VAL A 462 -33.67 29.90 8.21
N ILE A 463 -32.89 29.79 7.15
CA ILE A 463 -31.46 29.44 7.22
C ILE A 463 -30.65 30.72 7.08
N ASP A 464 -29.74 30.95 8.02
CA ASP A 464 -28.82 32.07 7.92
C ASP A 464 -27.76 31.76 6.84
N LYS A 465 -27.46 32.74 5.99
CA LYS A 465 -26.51 32.56 4.89
C LYS A 465 -25.08 32.61 5.45
N ASP A 466 -24.54 31.44 5.78
CA ASP A 466 -23.16 31.26 6.21
C ASP A 466 -22.23 31.07 4.99
N PRO A 467 -21.14 31.87 4.84
CA PRO A 467 -20.12 31.65 3.83
C PRO A 467 -19.50 30.24 3.82
N SER A 468 -19.54 29.51 4.94
CA SER A 468 -19.09 28.11 5.01
C SER A 468 -19.88 27.19 4.08
N LEU A 469 -21.12 27.55 3.73
CA LEU A 469 -21.97 26.78 2.83
C LEU A 469 -21.61 26.99 1.35
N ASP A 470 -20.84 28.02 1.01
CA ASP A 470 -20.54 28.36 -0.38
C ASP A 470 -19.74 27.26 -1.07
N ASN A 471 -20.25 26.78 -2.22
CA ASN A 471 -19.72 25.65 -3.00
C ASN A 471 -19.76 24.27 -2.29
N VAL A 472 -20.20 24.21 -1.03
CA VAL A 472 -20.48 22.96 -0.30
C VAL A 472 -21.95 22.60 -0.42
N LEU A 473 -22.86 23.55 -0.26
CA LEU A 473 -24.31 23.33 -0.27
C LEU A 473 -25.02 24.40 -1.09
N SER A 474 -26.04 23.96 -1.82
CA SER A 474 -26.92 24.83 -2.59
C SER A 474 -28.37 24.51 -2.33
N PHE A 475 -29.25 25.48 -2.56
CA PHE A 475 -30.68 25.39 -2.25
C PHE A 475 -31.49 25.54 -3.54
N PRO A 476 -31.91 24.44 -4.18
CA PRO A 476 -32.63 24.49 -5.45
C PRO A 476 -33.84 25.42 -5.41
N GLY A 477 -33.91 26.35 -6.38
CA GLY A 477 -35.01 27.30 -6.51
C GLY A 477 -35.04 28.46 -5.51
N LYS A 478 -33.97 28.67 -4.72
CA LYS A 478 -33.85 29.75 -3.73
C LYS A 478 -32.59 30.57 -3.98
N THR A 479 -32.74 31.88 -4.23
CA THR A 479 -31.59 32.76 -4.61
C THR A 479 -31.34 33.94 -3.67
N THR A 480 -32.27 34.25 -2.74
CA THR A 480 -32.17 35.43 -1.86
C THR A 480 -32.45 35.14 -0.39
N ILE A 481 -33.48 34.34 -0.06
CA ILE A 481 -33.77 33.88 1.31
C ILE A 481 -34.03 32.38 1.24
N VAL A 482 -33.25 31.62 1.99
CA VAL A 482 -33.43 30.18 2.11
C VAL A 482 -34.39 29.93 3.28
N SER A 483 -35.60 29.50 2.96
CA SER A 483 -36.64 29.24 3.95
C SER A 483 -37.60 28.13 3.54
N ALA A 484 -38.14 27.46 4.55
CA ALA A 484 -39.19 26.44 4.44
C ALA A 484 -40.43 26.89 5.24
N SER A 485 -41.61 26.85 4.63
CA SER A 485 -42.87 27.19 5.31
C SER A 485 -43.39 26.00 6.11
N MET A 486 -44.02 26.28 7.25
CA MET A 486 -44.76 25.28 8.03
C MET A 486 -45.90 24.71 7.17
N ARG A 487 -46.13 23.40 7.27
CA ARG A 487 -47.19 22.72 6.50
C ARG A 487 -48.57 22.91 7.10
N GLU A 488 -48.64 23.01 8.41
CA GLU A 488 -49.87 23.14 9.18
C GLU A 488 -50.36 24.59 9.19
N ASP A 489 -51.68 24.80 9.12
CA ASP A 489 -52.27 26.14 9.21
C ASP A 489 -52.22 26.72 10.63
N LEU A 490 -52.16 25.85 11.65
CA LEU A 490 -52.11 26.18 13.07
C LEU A 490 -51.45 25.04 13.86
N VAL A 491 -50.54 25.37 14.78
CA VAL A 491 -49.92 24.43 15.75
C VAL A 491 -50.08 25.00 17.16
N LYS A 492 -50.83 24.31 18.02
CA LYS A 492 -51.07 24.71 19.42
C LYS A 492 -49.94 24.26 20.35
N PRO A 493 -49.85 24.80 21.58
CA PRO A 493 -48.99 24.24 22.63
C PRO A 493 -49.14 22.72 22.77
N GLY A 494 -48.03 22.00 22.65
CA GLY A 494 -47.93 20.53 22.65
C GLY A 494 -48.13 19.85 21.29
N GLU A 495 -48.49 20.57 20.23
CA GLU A 495 -48.59 20.04 18.86
C GLU A 495 -47.27 20.23 18.10
N THR A 496 -47.12 19.56 16.96
CA THR A 496 -45.89 19.57 16.14
C THR A 496 -46.13 20.24 14.80
N GLY A 497 -45.25 21.16 14.41
CA GLY A 497 -45.17 21.73 13.06
C GLY A 497 -44.14 21.01 12.19
N THR A 498 -44.43 20.90 10.89
CA THR A 498 -43.60 20.19 9.91
C THR A 498 -43.08 21.14 8.82
N PHE A 499 -41.79 21.04 8.48
CA PHE A 499 -41.13 21.84 7.45
C PHE A 499 -40.36 20.95 6.47
N TYR A 500 -40.32 21.35 5.19
CA TYR A 500 -39.60 20.63 4.13
C TYR A 500 -38.62 21.55 3.42
N LEU A 501 -37.36 21.14 3.32
CA LEU A 501 -36.29 21.92 2.70
C LEU A 501 -35.50 21.04 1.73
N GLN A 502 -35.34 21.50 0.48
CA GLN A 502 -34.44 20.85 -0.47
C GLN A 502 -33.04 21.42 -0.36
N ILE A 503 -32.06 20.53 -0.32
CA ILE A 503 -30.64 20.86 -0.32
C ILE A 503 -29.93 20.04 -1.40
N LYS A 504 -28.89 20.62 -2.01
CA LYS A 504 -28.07 19.97 -3.04
C LYS A 504 -26.59 20.09 -2.70
N GLY A 505 -25.86 18.98 -2.74
CA GLY A 505 -24.42 18.91 -2.52
C GLY A 505 -23.65 19.67 -3.61
N GLY A 506 -22.66 20.43 -3.20
CA GLY A 506 -21.77 21.21 -4.06
C GLY A 506 -20.54 20.42 -4.51
N SER A 507 -19.56 21.14 -5.09
CA SER A 507 -18.31 20.55 -5.60
C SER A 507 -17.22 20.42 -4.52
N LYS A 508 -17.31 21.22 -3.44
CA LYS A 508 -16.40 21.16 -2.31
C LYS A 508 -16.91 20.13 -1.30
N GLY A 509 -16.12 19.07 -1.09
CA GLY A 509 -16.40 18.09 -0.04
C GLY A 509 -15.96 18.63 1.32
N GLU A 510 -16.89 18.81 2.24
CA GLU A 510 -16.66 19.39 3.55
C GLU A 510 -17.83 19.08 4.51
N MET A 511 -17.55 19.11 5.80
CA MET A 511 -18.55 19.09 6.85
C MET A 511 -18.99 20.52 7.17
N VAL A 512 -20.27 20.82 7.05
CA VAL A 512 -20.84 22.12 7.43
C VAL A 512 -22.01 21.95 8.38
N TYR A 513 -22.27 22.99 9.16
CA TYR A 513 -23.32 22.99 10.17
C TYR A 513 -24.40 23.98 9.73
N MET A 514 -25.48 23.45 9.19
CA MET A 514 -26.57 24.28 8.70
C MET A 514 -27.46 24.72 9.85
N GLU A 515 -27.30 25.97 10.27
CA GLU A 515 -28.13 26.58 11.31
C GLU A 515 -29.46 27.09 10.75
N SER A 516 -30.55 26.65 11.39
CA SER A 516 -31.92 26.96 11.00
C SER A 516 -32.67 27.57 12.18
N TYR A 517 -33.33 28.71 11.96
CA TYR A 517 -34.04 29.46 13.00
C TYR A 517 -35.53 29.50 12.74
N LEU A 518 -36.32 29.31 13.79
CA LEU A 518 -37.78 29.39 13.70
C LEU A 518 -38.24 30.85 13.73
N VAL A 519 -38.94 31.29 12.69
CA VAL A 519 -39.62 32.58 12.62
C VAL A 519 -41.11 32.35 12.81
N VAL A 520 -41.59 32.56 14.03
CA VAL A 520 -42.97 32.32 14.43
C VAL A 520 -43.88 33.45 13.96
N ASN A 521 -45.04 33.07 13.42
CA ASN A 521 -46.10 33.97 12.98
C ASN A 521 -45.62 35.07 12.00
N GLY A 522 -44.58 34.77 11.22
CA GLY A 522 -44.02 35.64 10.18
C GLY A 522 -43.23 36.85 10.67
N SER A 523 -43.02 37.02 11.99
CA SER A 523 -42.37 38.23 12.52
C SER A 523 -41.40 38.01 13.68
N LYS A 524 -41.50 36.90 14.43
CA LYS A 524 -40.66 36.66 15.61
C LYS A 524 -39.64 35.55 15.35
N LYS A 525 -38.37 35.91 15.10
CA LYS A 525 -37.24 34.95 15.07
C LYS A 525 -36.91 34.53 16.50
N LEU A 526 -36.81 33.23 16.77
CA LEU A 526 -36.33 32.70 18.05
C LEU A 526 -34.80 32.60 18.04
N ASP A 527 -34.19 32.73 19.22
CA ASP A 527 -32.73 32.73 19.38
C ASP A 527 -32.13 31.31 19.26
N ASP A 528 -32.91 30.28 19.61
CA ASP A 528 -32.45 28.89 19.56
C ASP A 528 -32.39 28.41 18.10
N ALA A 529 -31.21 27.98 17.66
CA ALA A 529 -30.97 27.40 16.35
C ALA A 529 -31.16 25.88 16.36
N ILE A 530 -31.65 25.34 15.25
CA ILE A 530 -31.58 23.92 14.90
C ILE A 530 -30.35 23.76 14.03
N THR A 531 -29.38 22.99 14.50
CA THR A 531 -28.14 22.75 13.76
C THR A 531 -28.22 21.38 13.11
N VAL A 532 -28.19 21.35 11.77
CA VAL A 532 -28.10 20.11 11.01
C VAL A 532 -26.68 19.96 10.48
N PRO A 533 -25.90 19.00 10.99
CA PRO A 533 -24.61 18.66 10.44
C PRO A 533 -24.81 18.03 9.03
N ILE A 534 -24.15 18.57 8.01
CA ILE A 534 -24.22 18.04 6.64
C ILE A 534 -22.80 17.82 6.13
N TYR A 535 -22.52 16.58 5.73
CA TYR A 535 -21.27 16.21 5.08
C TYR A 535 -21.49 16.09 3.57
N VAL A 536 -20.69 16.81 2.79
CA VAL A 536 -20.62 16.59 1.34
C VAL A 536 -19.36 15.80 1.04
N GLN A 537 -19.50 14.67 0.36
CA GLN A 537 -18.36 13.82 0.00
C GLN A 537 -17.41 14.56 -0.95
N GLN A 538 -16.11 14.29 -0.85
CA GLN A 538 -15.14 14.80 -1.81
C GLN A 538 -15.42 14.23 -3.21
N SER A 539 -15.26 15.08 -4.23
CA SER A 539 -15.40 14.67 -5.63
C SER A 539 -14.31 13.66 -6.01
N ASP A 540 -14.70 12.44 -6.37
CA ASP A 540 -13.83 11.35 -6.79
C ASP A 540 -14.11 11.00 -8.27
N PHE A 541 -13.18 11.36 -9.15
CA PHE A 541 -13.25 11.12 -10.59
C PHE A 541 -12.41 9.89 -10.96
N LYS A 542 -13.08 8.75 -11.12
CA LYS A 542 -12.44 7.47 -11.50
C LYS A 542 -13.19 6.81 -12.64
N TYR A 543 -12.44 6.10 -13.47
CA TYR A 543 -13.00 5.32 -14.56
C TYR A 543 -12.45 3.89 -14.57
N GLY A 544 -13.20 2.99 -15.18
CA GLY A 544 -12.74 1.66 -15.58
C GLY A 544 -12.83 1.49 -17.09
N PHE A 545 -11.79 0.93 -17.71
CA PHE A 545 -11.83 0.59 -19.13
C PHE A 545 -12.77 -0.60 -19.38
N ILE A 546 -13.66 -0.50 -20.37
CA ILE A 546 -14.57 -1.58 -20.75
C ILE A 546 -14.20 -2.18 -22.10
N SER A 547 -14.11 -1.36 -23.14
CA SER A 547 -13.76 -1.81 -24.49
C SER A 547 -13.43 -0.62 -25.38
N ALA A 548 -12.76 -0.86 -26.49
CA ALA A 548 -12.50 0.17 -27.50
C ALA A 548 -12.51 -0.43 -28.91
N TYR A 549 -12.68 0.46 -29.88
CA TYR A 549 -12.54 0.21 -31.30
C TYR A 549 -11.65 1.30 -31.90
N TYR A 550 -10.55 0.87 -32.50
CA TYR A 550 -9.44 1.68 -32.99
C TYR A 550 -9.25 1.48 -34.51
N PRO A 551 -8.43 2.30 -35.20
CA PRO A 551 -8.23 2.13 -36.64
C PRO A 551 -7.55 0.79 -36.96
N ASP A 552 -7.59 0.42 -38.24
CA ASP A 552 -6.80 -0.70 -38.74
C ASP A 552 -5.30 -0.50 -38.43
N LYS A 553 -4.58 -1.61 -38.25
CA LYS A 553 -3.14 -1.61 -37.90
C LYS A 553 -2.27 -0.82 -38.87
N ALA A 554 -2.80 -0.52 -40.06
CA ALA A 554 -2.14 0.35 -40.99
C ALA A 554 -3.11 1.20 -41.82
N MET A 555 -2.64 2.38 -42.18
CA MET A 555 -3.41 3.44 -42.82
C MET A 555 -2.63 4.08 -43.96
N ASN A 556 -3.34 4.65 -44.92
CA ASN A 556 -2.76 5.56 -45.90
C ASN A 556 -2.57 6.95 -45.30
N LYS A 557 -1.63 7.72 -45.86
CA LYS A 557 -1.42 9.12 -45.50
C LYS A 557 -2.71 9.93 -45.65
N GLY A 558 -3.10 10.67 -44.62
CA GLY A 558 -4.31 11.50 -44.63
C GLY A 558 -5.64 10.72 -44.59
N GLU A 559 -5.61 9.41 -44.34
CA GLU A 559 -6.82 8.60 -44.19
C GLU A 559 -7.54 8.95 -42.88
N VAL A 560 -8.86 9.17 -42.96
CA VAL A 560 -9.70 9.49 -41.79
C VAL A 560 -10.26 8.20 -41.21
N PHE A 561 -10.20 8.04 -39.89
CA PHE A 561 -10.83 6.93 -39.19
C PHE A 561 -11.81 7.40 -38.11
N ALA A 562 -12.79 6.53 -37.82
CA ALA A 562 -13.71 6.70 -36.70
C ALA A 562 -13.48 5.55 -35.70
N GLY A 563 -13.18 5.91 -34.45
CA GLY A 563 -12.98 5.01 -33.34
C GLY A 563 -13.92 5.32 -32.18
N TRP A 564 -13.95 4.46 -31.17
CA TRP A 564 -14.64 4.76 -29.92
C TRP A 564 -14.02 4.02 -28.74
N VAL A 565 -14.23 4.56 -27.54
CA VAL A 565 -13.82 3.96 -26.26
C VAL A 565 -15.03 3.93 -25.33
N LYS A 566 -15.24 2.83 -24.62
CA LYS A 566 -16.27 2.72 -23.57
C LYS A 566 -15.60 2.65 -22.21
N LEU A 567 -15.99 3.56 -21.32
CA LEU A 567 -15.45 3.69 -19.97
C LEU A 567 -16.60 3.63 -18.96
N LYS A 568 -16.42 2.87 -17.88
CA LYS A 568 -17.35 2.84 -16.74
C LYS A 568 -16.99 3.94 -15.76
N ASN A 569 -17.95 4.73 -15.34
CA ASN A 569 -17.78 5.67 -14.24
C ASN A 569 -17.70 4.88 -12.93
N THR A 570 -16.53 4.86 -12.29
CA THR A 570 -16.30 4.18 -11.02
C THR A 570 -16.12 5.17 -9.86
N GLY A 571 -16.19 6.47 -10.14
CA GLY A 571 -16.17 7.54 -9.16
C GLY A 571 -17.54 7.82 -8.56
N ASN A 572 -17.64 8.92 -7.80
CA ASN A 572 -18.89 9.36 -7.16
C ASN A 572 -19.54 10.60 -7.80
N VAL A 573 -18.97 11.12 -8.90
CA VAL A 573 -19.44 12.30 -9.62
C VAL A 573 -20.08 11.91 -10.96
N ILE A 574 -21.18 12.57 -11.33
CA ILE A 574 -21.81 12.44 -12.66
C ILE A 574 -20.90 13.06 -13.73
N TRP A 575 -20.61 12.32 -14.80
CA TRP A 575 -19.89 12.86 -15.96
C TRP A 575 -20.88 13.49 -16.92
N ASN A 576 -20.60 14.69 -17.41
CA ASN A 576 -21.44 15.36 -18.42
C ASN A 576 -20.71 15.50 -19.75
N ASN A 577 -21.46 15.68 -20.83
CA ASN A 577 -20.90 16.02 -22.14
C ASN A 577 -20.60 17.52 -22.32
N SER A 578 -21.14 18.35 -21.43
CA SER A 578 -21.03 19.80 -21.43
C SER A 578 -21.40 20.37 -20.05
N GLY A 579 -20.92 21.57 -19.72
CA GLY A 579 -21.16 22.20 -18.42
C GLY A 579 -20.24 21.70 -17.30
N GLU A 580 -20.75 21.62 -16.07
CA GLU A 580 -19.98 21.12 -14.92
C GLU A 580 -19.62 19.64 -15.12
N ASN A 581 -18.42 19.24 -14.69
CA ASN A 581 -17.93 17.87 -14.81
C ASN A 581 -17.94 17.34 -16.27
N THR A 582 -17.64 18.20 -17.24
CA THR A 582 -17.51 17.80 -18.65
C THR A 582 -16.32 16.84 -18.80
N VAL A 583 -16.54 15.63 -19.30
CA VAL A 583 -15.47 14.63 -19.49
C VAL A 583 -15.16 14.44 -20.98
N MET A 584 -13.88 14.49 -21.32
CA MET A 584 -13.34 14.28 -22.67
C MET A 584 -12.13 13.34 -22.63
N LEU A 585 -11.66 12.87 -23.80
CA LEU A 585 -10.37 12.18 -23.92
C LEU A 585 -9.31 13.17 -24.40
N GLY A 586 -8.32 13.43 -23.57
CA GLY A 586 -7.19 14.32 -23.88
C GLY A 586 -5.91 13.55 -24.16
N THR A 587 -5.00 14.13 -24.95
CA THR A 587 -3.66 13.58 -25.22
C THR A 587 -2.81 13.54 -23.94
N ASP A 588 -2.09 12.44 -23.72
CA ASP A 588 -1.26 12.20 -22.53
C ASP A 588 0.15 11.75 -22.92
N HIS A 589 1.03 11.48 -21.95
CA HIS A 589 2.47 11.28 -22.14
C HIS A 589 3.11 12.53 -22.79
N GLU A 590 3.07 13.64 -22.04
CA GLU A 590 2.99 15.05 -22.46
C GLU A 590 1.53 15.50 -22.56
N ARG A 591 0.96 15.86 -21.40
CA ARG A 591 -0.43 16.30 -21.28
C ARG A 591 -0.69 17.54 -22.12
N ASP A 592 -1.85 17.54 -22.77
CA ASP A 592 -2.30 18.62 -23.65
C ASP A 592 -1.41 18.83 -24.90
N ARG A 593 -0.56 17.85 -25.25
CA ARG A 593 0.19 17.87 -26.51
C ARG A 593 -0.76 17.88 -27.70
N GLU A 594 -0.44 18.64 -28.74
CA GLU A 594 -1.15 18.51 -30.02
C GLU A 594 -0.94 17.11 -30.58
N SER A 595 -2.04 16.39 -30.87
CA SER A 595 -1.99 15.05 -31.46
C SER A 595 -1.33 15.07 -32.84
N ASP A 596 -0.57 14.01 -33.15
CA ASP A 596 -0.02 13.84 -34.52
C ASP A 596 -1.14 13.52 -35.52
N PHE A 597 -2.27 13.03 -35.01
CA PHE A 597 -3.48 12.80 -35.76
C PHE A 597 -4.34 14.06 -35.76
N ASP A 598 -4.68 14.58 -36.93
CA ASP A 598 -5.49 15.79 -37.03
C ASP A 598 -6.89 15.54 -36.43
N ALA A 599 -7.22 16.32 -35.41
CA ALA A 599 -8.42 16.22 -34.58
C ALA A 599 -9.14 17.57 -34.51
N THR A 600 -10.47 17.56 -34.29
CA THR A 600 -11.29 18.79 -34.24
C THR A 600 -10.79 19.80 -33.20
N THR A 601 -10.22 19.31 -32.10
CA THR A 601 -9.46 20.07 -31.11
C THR A 601 -8.11 19.39 -30.89
N PRO A 602 -6.97 20.09 -31.07
CA PRO A 602 -5.65 19.44 -31.15
C PRO A 602 -5.27 18.54 -29.97
N ALA A 603 -5.75 18.84 -28.76
CA ALA A 603 -5.44 18.10 -27.53
C ALA A 603 -6.64 17.34 -26.93
N ARG A 604 -7.82 17.40 -27.55
CA ARG A 604 -9.03 16.68 -27.12
C ARG A 604 -9.52 15.83 -28.28
N ILE A 605 -9.15 14.56 -28.25
CA ILE A 605 -9.27 13.64 -29.37
C ILE A 605 -10.56 12.81 -29.32
N GLY A 606 -11.25 12.77 -28.18
CA GLY A 606 -12.50 12.05 -28.02
C GLY A 606 -13.54 12.74 -27.15
N TYR A 607 -14.82 12.55 -27.50
CA TYR A 607 -15.96 13.24 -26.87
C TYR A 607 -17.00 12.25 -26.38
N LEU A 608 -17.55 12.51 -25.19
CA LEU A 608 -18.62 11.71 -24.61
C LEU A 608 -19.91 11.80 -25.46
N VAL A 609 -20.51 10.64 -25.74
CA VAL A 609 -21.78 10.49 -26.44
C VAL A 609 -22.91 10.28 -25.42
N GLY A 610 -23.98 11.07 -25.53
CA GLY A 610 -25.05 11.15 -24.54
C GLY A 610 -24.87 12.38 -23.65
N ASP A 611 -25.84 12.67 -22.78
CA ASP A 611 -25.84 13.89 -21.95
C ASP A 611 -25.03 13.70 -20.66
N GLU A 612 -25.20 12.55 -20.00
CA GLU A 612 -24.57 12.24 -18.72
C GLU A 612 -24.22 10.75 -18.57
N VAL A 613 -23.31 10.44 -17.63
CA VAL A 613 -22.98 9.07 -17.19
C VAL A 613 -22.96 9.05 -15.67
N LEU A 614 -23.93 8.36 -15.08
CA LEU A 614 -24.04 8.24 -13.62
C LEU A 614 -22.93 7.34 -13.06
N PRO A 615 -22.55 7.50 -11.78
CA PRO A 615 -21.71 6.55 -11.06
C PRO A 615 -22.19 5.09 -11.25
N GLY A 616 -21.29 4.22 -11.71
CA GLY A 616 -21.55 2.82 -12.03
C GLY A 616 -21.97 2.55 -13.48
N GLU A 617 -22.35 3.57 -14.25
CA GLU A 617 -22.76 3.41 -15.67
C GLU A 617 -21.57 3.49 -16.63
N THR A 618 -21.81 3.13 -17.90
CA THR A 618 -20.78 3.12 -18.96
C THR A 618 -21.04 4.22 -19.98
N GLY A 619 -20.09 5.15 -20.12
CA GLY A 619 -20.06 6.17 -21.17
C GLY A 619 -19.32 5.70 -22.42
N LYS A 620 -19.75 6.16 -23.60
CA LYS A 620 -19.06 5.94 -24.88
C LYS A 620 -18.43 7.26 -25.34
N PHE A 621 -17.15 7.24 -25.64
CA PHE A 621 -16.40 8.35 -26.21
C PHE A 621 -16.11 8.07 -27.69
N GLU A 622 -16.37 9.03 -28.57
CA GLU A 622 -16.08 8.90 -30.00
C GLU A 622 -14.81 9.62 -30.40
N LEU A 623 -13.96 8.93 -31.16
CA LEU A 623 -12.70 9.41 -31.73
C LEU A 623 -12.92 9.66 -33.23
N LYS A 624 -12.55 10.84 -33.72
CA LYS A 624 -12.56 11.15 -35.15
C LYS A 624 -11.25 11.82 -35.53
N LEU A 625 -10.37 11.05 -36.14
CA LEU A 625 -8.96 11.37 -36.30
C LEU A 625 -8.49 11.11 -37.72
N THR A 626 -7.49 11.88 -38.18
CA THR A 626 -6.91 11.77 -39.52
C THR A 626 -5.45 11.36 -39.44
N ALA A 627 -5.05 10.36 -40.22
CA ALA A 627 -3.67 9.86 -40.24
C ALA A 627 -2.67 10.95 -40.69
N PRO A 628 -1.49 11.02 -40.05
CA PRO A 628 -0.40 11.91 -40.44
C PRO A 628 -0.02 11.84 -41.93
N GLN A 629 0.58 12.91 -42.47
CA GLN A 629 1.13 12.92 -43.83
C GLN A 629 2.50 12.23 -43.92
N GLU A 630 3.23 12.19 -42.81
CA GLU A 630 4.53 11.53 -42.73
C GLU A 630 4.35 10.02 -42.52
N PRO A 631 4.95 9.15 -43.34
CA PRO A 631 4.91 7.72 -43.10
C PRO A 631 5.74 7.37 -41.87
N GLY A 632 5.23 6.46 -41.05
CA GLY A 632 5.83 6.11 -39.78
C GLY A 632 4.93 5.21 -38.94
N TYR A 633 5.44 4.76 -37.81
CA TYR A 633 4.65 4.09 -36.80
C TYR A 633 4.30 5.09 -35.70
N TYR A 634 3.01 5.18 -35.39
CA TYR A 634 2.46 6.14 -34.46
C TYR A 634 1.80 5.40 -33.31
N LYS A 635 2.02 5.92 -32.10
CA LYS A 635 1.41 5.44 -30.87
C LYS A 635 0.87 6.65 -30.13
N GLU A 636 -0.46 6.75 -30.04
CA GLU A 636 -1.13 7.91 -29.45
C GLU A 636 -1.72 7.53 -28.09
N TYR A 637 -1.28 8.26 -27.05
CA TYR A 637 -1.69 8.07 -25.67
C TYR A 637 -2.78 9.08 -25.30
N PHE A 638 -3.77 8.65 -24.53
CA PHE A 638 -4.85 9.53 -24.11
C PHE A 638 -5.50 9.08 -22.80
N THR A 639 -5.96 10.05 -22.03
CA THR A 639 -6.55 9.84 -20.70
C THR A 639 -7.83 10.68 -20.57
N PRO A 640 -8.86 10.22 -19.84
CA PRO A 640 -10.03 11.03 -19.56
C PRO A 640 -9.66 12.26 -18.74
N VAL A 641 -10.15 13.42 -19.17
CA VAL A 641 -9.96 14.70 -18.51
C VAL A 641 -11.32 15.30 -18.18
N VAL A 642 -11.44 15.79 -16.95
CA VAL A 642 -12.58 16.60 -16.50
C VAL A 642 -12.22 18.05 -16.76
N GLU A 643 -12.85 18.66 -17.75
CA GLU A 643 -12.46 19.97 -18.27
C GLU A 643 -12.46 21.05 -17.18
N GLY A 644 -11.33 21.74 -17.06
CA GLY A 644 -11.13 22.80 -16.07
C GLY A 644 -11.01 22.32 -14.62
N VAL A 645 -11.02 21.00 -14.37
CA VAL A 645 -10.97 20.41 -13.02
C VAL A 645 -9.72 19.56 -12.83
N THR A 646 -9.63 18.39 -13.47
CA THR A 646 -8.51 17.45 -13.27
C THR A 646 -8.40 16.42 -14.39
N TRP A 647 -7.22 15.86 -14.56
CA TRP A 647 -7.03 14.61 -15.28
C TRP A 647 -7.39 13.43 -14.37
N MET A 648 -8.07 12.42 -14.90
CA MET A 648 -8.25 11.16 -14.19
C MET A 648 -6.92 10.38 -14.19
N ALA A 649 -6.79 9.39 -13.30
CA ALA A 649 -5.58 8.58 -13.23
C ALA A 649 -5.31 7.86 -14.56
N ASP A 650 -4.10 8.03 -15.11
CA ASP A 650 -3.70 7.38 -16.35
C ASP A 650 -3.63 5.85 -16.15
N THR A 651 -4.41 5.12 -16.94
CA THR A 651 -4.42 3.64 -16.97
C THR A 651 -3.62 3.07 -18.14
N GLY A 652 -2.85 3.90 -18.85
CA GLY A 652 -2.04 3.54 -20.00
C GLY A 652 -2.85 3.30 -21.28
N MET A 653 -3.93 4.05 -21.51
CA MET A 653 -4.71 3.91 -22.74
C MET A 653 -3.97 4.50 -23.94
N TYR A 654 -3.86 3.70 -25.00
CA TYR A 654 -3.30 4.14 -26.28
C TYR A 654 -3.92 3.39 -27.45
N PHE A 655 -3.75 3.93 -28.65
CA PHE A 655 -3.85 3.16 -29.90
C PHE A 655 -2.56 3.30 -30.71
N GLU A 656 -2.30 2.32 -31.57
CA GLU A 656 -1.13 2.31 -32.44
C GLU A 656 -1.53 2.03 -33.89
N THR A 657 -0.85 2.65 -34.84
CA THR A 657 -1.06 2.39 -36.26
C THR A 657 0.19 2.71 -37.08
N THR A 658 0.31 2.08 -38.25
CA THR A 658 1.38 2.35 -39.22
C THR A 658 0.82 3.17 -40.38
N VAL A 659 1.41 4.33 -40.65
CA VAL A 659 1.09 5.11 -41.85
C VAL A 659 2.07 4.72 -42.95
N TYR A 660 1.57 4.15 -44.06
CA TYR A 660 2.40 3.64 -45.13
C TYR A 660 3.09 4.73 -45.97
N GLY A 661 4.31 4.40 -46.42
CA GLY A 661 5.11 5.20 -47.36
C GLY A 661 5.00 4.73 -48.81
N ASP A 662 6.07 4.95 -49.59
CA ASP A 662 6.22 4.45 -50.96
C ASP A 662 6.26 2.91 -51.02
N LEU A 663 6.28 2.32 -52.23
CA LEU A 663 6.33 0.85 -52.45
C LEU A 663 7.41 0.11 -51.63
N TYR A 664 8.54 0.77 -51.36
CA TYR A 664 9.67 0.23 -50.61
C TYR A 664 10.09 1.25 -49.54
N ALA A 665 9.73 0.99 -48.29
CA ALA A 665 10.12 1.82 -47.15
C ALA A 665 10.31 0.93 -45.92
N ALA A 666 11.22 1.32 -45.04
CA ALA A 666 11.46 0.62 -43.78
C ALA A 666 11.84 1.61 -42.68
N GLU A 667 11.53 1.23 -41.45
CA GLU A 667 11.98 1.90 -40.23
C GLU A 667 13.03 1.02 -39.56
N HIS A 668 14.11 1.64 -39.07
CA HIS A 668 15.08 0.93 -38.22
C HIS A 668 14.55 0.87 -36.79
N VAL A 669 14.26 -0.34 -36.30
CA VAL A 669 13.66 -0.54 -34.97
C VAL A 669 14.74 -0.73 -33.91
N SER A 670 15.72 -1.58 -34.18
CA SER A 670 16.84 -1.81 -33.27
C SER A 670 18.01 -2.48 -33.99
N THR A 671 19.20 -2.31 -33.44
CA THR A 671 20.38 -3.11 -33.77
C THR A 671 20.93 -3.70 -32.48
N THR A 672 21.25 -4.98 -32.50
CA THR A 672 21.99 -5.67 -31.45
C THR A 672 23.33 -6.08 -32.02
N ALA A 673 24.39 -5.43 -31.56
CA ALA A 673 25.77 -5.74 -31.90
C ALA A 673 26.65 -5.39 -30.69
N ALA A 674 27.79 -6.06 -30.53
CA ALA A 674 28.80 -5.61 -29.57
C ALA A 674 29.31 -4.21 -29.98
N SER A 675 29.69 -3.37 -29.01
CA SER A 675 30.32 -2.07 -29.28
C SER A 675 31.84 -2.18 -29.47
N GLU A 676 32.49 -3.21 -28.92
CA GLU A 676 33.94 -3.42 -28.96
C GLU A 676 34.30 -4.79 -29.55
N TRP A 677 35.12 -4.78 -30.60
CA TRP A 677 35.39 -5.94 -31.43
C TRP A 677 36.89 -6.23 -31.45
N GLN A 678 37.23 -7.47 -31.16
CA GLN A 678 38.59 -7.99 -31.16
C GLN A 678 38.91 -8.60 -32.52
N LYS A 679 40.14 -8.41 -32.96
CA LYS A 679 40.70 -9.07 -34.15
C LYS A 679 40.51 -10.57 -34.07
N GLY A 680 40.15 -11.19 -35.18
CA GLY A 680 40.01 -12.65 -35.25
C GLY A 680 38.70 -13.22 -34.67
N LYS A 681 37.96 -12.48 -33.83
CA LYS A 681 36.70 -12.94 -33.23
C LYS A 681 35.48 -12.68 -34.11
N LYS A 682 34.48 -13.56 -33.99
CA LYS A 682 33.20 -13.49 -34.71
C LYS A 682 32.14 -12.84 -33.82
N TYR A 683 31.43 -11.87 -34.35
CA TYR A 683 30.36 -11.13 -33.68
C TYR A 683 29.06 -11.32 -34.45
N LEU A 684 28.00 -11.70 -33.73
CA LEU A 684 26.65 -11.73 -34.29
C LEU A 684 26.08 -10.32 -34.29
N VAL A 685 25.61 -9.86 -35.45
CA VAL A 685 24.87 -8.62 -35.59
C VAL A 685 23.44 -8.94 -35.96
N ILE A 686 22.50 -8.43 -35.17
CA ILE A 686 21.06 -8.54 -35.42
C ILE A 686 20.51 -7.15 -35.69
N VAL A 687 19.79 -6.98 -36.79
CA VAL A 687 19.10 -5.73 -37.13
C VAL A 687 17.62 -6.01 -37.30
N LYS A 688 16.77 -5.29 -36.57
CA LYS A 688 15.31 -5.36 -36.70
C LYS A 688 14.81 -4.15 -37.48
N LEU A 689 14.03 -4.41 -38.53
CA LEU A 689 13.43 -3.38 -39.38
C LEU A 689 11.93 -3.58 -39.46
N ARG A 690 11.14 -2.51 -39.33
CA ARG A 690 9.70 -2.55 -39.59
C ARG A 690 9.44 -2.22 -41.06
N ASN A 691 8.57 -2.99 -41.71
CA ASN A 691 8.17 -2.75 -43.08
C ASN A 691 7.17 -1.60 -43.17
N LEU A 692 7.60 -0.45 -43.70
CA LEU A 692 6.73 0.70 -43.95
C LEU A 692 6.26 0.78 -45.43
N GLY A 693 6.71 -0.17 -46.26
CA GLY A 693 6.37 -0.24 -47.67
C GLY A 693 5.18 -1.14 -47.94
N GLN A 694 4.60 -0.99 -49.13
CA GLN A 694 3.42 -1.78 -49.55
C GLN A 694 3.79 -3.19 -50.05
N LYS A 695 5.08 -3.53 -50.16
CA LYS A 695 5.57 -4.83 -50.62
C LYS A 695 6.13 -5.65 -49.47
N ALA A 696 5.71 -6.91 -49.39
CA ALA A 696 6.25 -7.90 -48.46
C ALA A 696 7.71 -8.27 -48.77
N TRP A 697 8.48 -8.55 -47.73
CA TRP A 697 9.88 -8.98 -47.85
C TRP A 697 10.00 -10.47 -47.57
N ASN A 698 10.79 -11.19 -48.35
CA ASN A 698 11.11 -12.60 -48.12
C ASN A 698 12.56 -12.89 -48.54
N LYS A 699 13.03 -14.12 -48.29
CA LYS A 699 14.44 -14.50 -48.54
C LYS A 699 14.87 -14.39 -50.02
N ASP A 700 13.92 -14.45 -50.95
CA ASP A 700 14.21 -14.41 -52.38
C ASP A 700 14.42 -12.97 -52.86
N ASN A 701 13.53 -12.05 -52.46
CA ASN A 701 13.55 -10.66 -52.89
C ASN A 701 14.40 -9.74 -51.99
N PHE A 702 14.65 -10.13 -50.74
CA PHE A 702 15.45 -9.35 -49.80
C PHE A 702 16.95 -9.62 -50.00
N LYS A 703 17.73 -8.55 -50.15
CA LYS A 703 19.20 -8.57 -50.27
C LYS A 703 19.83 -7.51 -49.38
N ILE A 704 21.07 -7.73 -48.99
CA ILE A 704 21.85 -6.79 -48.20
C ILE A 704 23.04 -6.34 -49.03
N ASP A 705 23.19 -5.02 -49.18
CA ASP A 705 24.42 -4.39 -49.65
C ASP A 705 25.27 -4.02 -48.44
N LEU A 706 26.52 -4.49 -48.43
CA LEU A 706 27.57 -4.08 -47.51
C LEU A 706 28.63 -3.32 -48.31
N LEU A 707 29.12 -2.19 -47.80
CA LEU A 707 30.16 -1.41 -48.50
C LEU A 707 31.52 -2.12 -48.44
N LYS A 708 32.27 -2.14 -49.53
CA LYS A 708 33.41 -3.05 -49.79
C LYS A 708 34.81 -2.51 -49.41
N GLU A 709 34.91 -1.65 -48.38
CA GLU A 709 36.19 -1.05 -47.96
C GLU A 709 36.36 -0.99 -46.43
N LEU A 710 36.06 -2.09 -45.74
CA LEU A 710 36.37 -2.21 -44.32
C LEU A 710 37.02 -3.58 -44.13
N ASP A 711 38.13 -3.64 -43.41
CA ASP A 711 38.91 -4.84 -43.11
C ASP A 711 38.14 -5.77 -42.14
N LEU A 712 36.97 -6.22 -42.61
CA LEU A 712 35.90 -6.94 -41.92
C LEU A 712 35.39 -8.05 -42.82
N ASN A 713 35.42 -9.28 -42.33
CA ASN A 713 34.86 -10.43 -43.02
C ASN A 713 33.43 -10.69 -42.54
N ILE A 714 32.44 -10.45 -43.40
CA ILE A 714 31.02 -10.65 -43.10
C ILE A 714 30.51 -11.92 -43.78
N THR A 715 29.92 -12.85 -43.01
CA THR A 715 29.33 -14.10 -43.48
C THR A 715 27.89 -14.26 -43.00
N ASP A 716 27.16 -15.20 -43.60
CA ASP A 716 25.84 -15.66 -43.12
C ASP A 716 24.76 -14.57 -43.03
N ALA A 717 24.82 -13.57 -43.91
CA ALA A 717 23.85 -12.49 -43.96
C ALA A 717 22.49 -12.96 -44.50
N GLN A 718 21.46 -12.95 -43.65
CA GLN A 718 20.14 -13.47 -43.98
C GLN A 718 19.00 -12.73 -43.28
N LEU A 719 17.85 -12.67 -43.95
CA LEU A 719 16.56 -12.39 -43.34
C LEU A 719 16.09 -13.65 -42.60
N MET A 720 15.89 -13.56 -41.29
CA MET A 720 15.48 -14.68 -40.45
C MET A 720 13.99 -14.99 -40.60
N SER A 721 13.17 -13.95 -40.74
CA SER A 721 11.73 -14.06 -40.99
C SER A 721 11.47 -14.76 -42.33
N LYS A 722 10.45 -15.64 -42.37
CA LYS A 722 10.03 -16.32 -43.60
C LYS A 722 9.48 -15.32 -44.62
N GLU A 723 8.65 -14.42 -44.12
CA GLU A 723 8.01 -13.32 -44.83
C GLU A 723 7.84 -12.18 -43.83
N VAL A 724 7.84 -10.93 -44.31
CA VAL A 724 7.65 -9.72 -43.51
C VAL A 724 6.63 -8.86 -44.25
N GLU A 725 5.39 -8.92 -43.80
CA GLU A 725 4.30 -8.15 -44.39
C GLU A 725 4.42 -6.65 -44.05
N PRO A 726 3.73 -5.76 -44.79
CA PRO A 726 3.62 -4.36 -44.42
C PRO A 726 3.17 -4.19 -42.95
N GLY A 727 3.87 -3.36 -42.19
CA GLY A 727 3.69 -3.14 -40.75
C GLY A 727 4.46 -4.11 -39.82
N GLU A 728 4.95 -5.24 -40.32
CA GLU A 728 5.65 -6.24 -39.51
C GLU A 728 7.15 -5.95 -39.33
N ILE A 729 7.76 -6.57 -38.32
CA ILE A 729 9.19 -6.46 -38.02
C ILE A 729 9.95 -7.66 -38.61
N GLY A 730 10.80 -7.40 -39.58
CA GLY A 730 11.78 -8.34 -40.10
C GLY A 730 13.04 -8.36 -39.24
N THR A 731 13.54 -9.56 -38.90
CA THR A 731 14.84 -9.73 -38.23
C THR A 731 15.90 -10.15 -39.23
N ILE A 732 16.99 -9.39 -39.31
CA ILE A 732 18.14 -9.67 -40.16
C ILE A 732 19.32 -10.05 -39.26
N SER A 733 20.08 -11.06 -39.65
CA SER A 733 21.31 -11.43 -38.95
C SER A 733 22.47 -11.60 -39.91
N PHE A 734 23.68 -11.28 -39.46
CA PHE A 734 24.93 -11.62 -40.13
C PHE A 734 26.05 -11.77 -39.09
N ILE A 735 27.10 -12.50 -39.45
CA ILE A 735 28.29 -12.67 -38.62
C ILE A 735 29.39 -11.77 -39.17
N ALA A 736 30.02 -10.98 -38.32
CA ALA A 736 31.14 -10.13 -38.68
C ALA A 736 32.42 -10.55 -37.94
N LYS A 737 33.55 -10.59 -38.64
CA LYS A 737 34.88 -10.90 -38.08
C LYS A 737 35.87 -9.80 -38.46
N VAL A 738 36.49 -9.18 -37.47
CA VAL A 738 37.55 -8.17 -37.69
C VAL A 738 38.78 -8.86 -38.27
N ALA A 739 39.34 -8.32 -39.35
CA ALA A 739 40.56 -8.85 -39.96
C ALA A 739 41.77 -8.70 -39.04
N ASP A 740 42.75 -9.59 -39.18
CA ASP A 740 43.91 -9.65 -38.28
C ASP A 740 44.85 -8.44 -38.46
N ASP A 741 44.79 -7.78 -39.62
CA ASP A 741 45.58 -6.60 -40.01
C ASP A 741 44.86 -5.26 -39.76
N GLU A 742 43.62 -5.26 -39.27
CA GLU A 742 42.82 -4.05 -39.08
C GLU A 742 43.39 -3.14 -37.97
N GLY A 743 43.31 -1.82 -38.13
CA GLY A 743 43.78 -0.85 -37.12
C GLY A 743 42.82 -0.69 -35.94
N TYR A 744 43.34 -0.45 -34.72
CA TYR A 744 42.54 -0.16 -33.52
C TYR A 744 41.78 1.18 -33.62
N GLY A 745 40.72 1.34 -32.82
CA GLY A 745 39.92 2.56 -32.71
C GLY A 745 38.52 2.46 -33.33
N SER A 746 37.80 3.58 -33.33
CA SER A 746 36.39 3.64 -33.76
C SER A 746 36.22 3.41 -35.26
N LYS A 747 35.22 2.58 -35.60
CA LYS A 747 34.87 2.13 -36.95
C LYS A 747 33.34 2.11 -37.10
N THR A 748 32.85 1.89 -38.31
CA THR A 748 31.41 1.86 -38.58
C THR A 748 31.09 0.94 -39.75
N ILE A 749 30.18 -0.01 -39.55
CA ILE A 749 29.60 -0.80 -40.64
C ILE A 749 28.51 0.02 -41.31
N LEU A 750 28.58 0.10 -42.64
CA LEU A 750 27.55 0.71 -43.47
C LEU A 750 26.68 -0.40 -44.08
N PHE A 751 25.49 -0.56 -43.52
CA PHE A 751 24.51 -1.57 -43.88
C PHE A 751 23.41 -0.96 -44.75
N ARG A 752 23.09 -1.56 -45.89
CA ARG A 752 21.96 -1.12 -46.73
C ARG A 752 21.11 -2.30 -47.21
N PRO A 753 19.90 -2.47 -46.66
CA PRO A 753 18.98 -3.49 -47.11
C PRO A 753 18.25 -3.06 -48.40
N LYS A 754 17.91 -4.05 -49.21
CA LYS A 754 17.20 -3.91 -50.49
C LYS A 754 16.11 -4.97 -50.63
N VAL A 755 15.05 -4.61 -51.34
CA VAL A 755 13.98 -5.53 -51.77
C VAL A 755 13.79 -5.34 -53.27
N ASP A 756 13.84 -6.44 -54.04
CA ASP A 756 13.78 -6.42 -55.52
C ASP A 756 14.84 -5.49 -56.15
N GLY A 757 15.99 -5.36 -55.50
CA GLY A 757 17.06 -4.45 -55.91
C GLY A 757 16.85 -2.97 -55.55
N ASN A 758 15.67 -2.60 -55.04
CA ASN A 758 15.36 -1.24 -54.58
C ASN A 758 15.79 -1.04 -53.13
N LYS A 759 16.33 0.13 -52.80
CA LYS A 759 16.85 0.44 -51.46
C LYS A 759 15.68 0.75 -50.51
N LEU A 760 15.66 0.13 -49.33
CA LEU A 760 14.66 0.45 -48.31
C LEU A 760 14.93 1.77 -47.59
N PHE A 761 16.20 2.22 -47.59
CA PHE A 761 16.65 3.47 -47.01
C PHE A 761 17.40 4.31 -48.04
N ARG A 762 17.24 5.64 -48.00
CA ARG A 762 18.03 6.58 -48.82
C ARG A 762 19.51 6.57 -48.42
N THR A 763 19.77 6.49 -47.11
CA THR A 763 21.10 6.45 -46.49
C THR A 763 21.48 5.02 -46.09
N TYR A 764 22.69 4.82 -45.58
CA TYR A 764 23.09 3.55 -44.95
C TYR A 764 22.69 3.58 -43.47
N ILE A 765 22.30 2.44 -42.92
CA ILE A 765 22.27 2.23 -41.47
C ILE A 765 23.74 2.12 -41.03
N LYS A 766 24.10 2.93 -40.03
CA LYS A 766 25.44 2.98 -39.47
C LYS A 766 25.45 2.14 -38.20
N ILE A 767 26.35 1.16 -38.13
CA ILE A 767 26.55 0.35 -36.93
C ILE A 767 27.97 0.63 -36.44
N PRO A 768 28.15 1.54 -35.47
CA PRO A 768 29.47 1.85 -34.93
C PRO A 768 30.00 0.65 -34.14
N TYR A 769 31.32 0.45 -34.21
CA TYR A 769 32.05 -0.51 -33.38
C TYR A 769 33.48 0.00 -33.17
N GLU A 770 34.14 -0.42 -32.11
CA GLU A 770 35.53 -0.04 -31.81
C GLU A 770 36.43 -1.28 -31.87
N VAL A 771 37.52 -1.18 -32.62
CA VAL A 771 38.51 -2.26 -32.67
C VAL A 771 39.48 -2.08 -31.50
N VAL A 772 39.49 -3.04 -30.58
CA VAL A 772 40.29 -2.99 -29.35
C VAL A 772 41.28 -4.14 -29.29
N ASP A 773 42.41 -3.91 -28.62
CA ASP A 773 43.46 -4.93 -28.39
C ASP A 773 43.00 -5.89 -27.28
N GLU A 774 42.61 -5.32 -26.14
CA GLU A 774 41.85 -5.94 -25.05
C GLU A 774 40.76 -4.95 -24.61
N LYS A 775 39.58 -5.46 -24.22
CA LYS A 775 38.38 -4.66 -23.90
C LYS A 775 38.67 -3.57 -22.88
N PHE A 776 38.22 -2.34 -23.15
CA PHE A 776 38.10 -1.27 -22.16
C PHE A 776 36.61 -0.97 -22.02
N VAL A 777 35.97 -1.48 -20.96
CA VAL A 777 34.52 -1.34 -20.71
C VAL A 777 34.26 -0.11 -19.82
N PRO A 778 33.59 0.95 -20.30
CA PRO A 778 32.96 1.95 -19.43
C PRO A 778 31.63 1.35 -18.93
N THR A 779 31.59 0.96 -17.67
CA THR A 779 30.55 0.12 -17.09
C THR A 779 29.27 0.89 -16.73
N TYR A 780 28.38 1.12 -17.70
CA TYR A 780 26.94 1.34 -17.40
C TYR A 780 26.12 0.03 -17.37
N ALA A 781 26.76 -1.09 -17.69
CA ALA A 781 26.45 -2.42 -17.20
C ALA A 781 27.79 -3.15 -17.07
N PRO A 782 28.39 -3.26 -15.87
CA PRO A 782 29.67 -3.93 -15.75
C PRO A 782 29.59 -5.38 -16.23
N ASP A 783 30.45 -5.70 -17.21
CA ASP A 783 31.02 -7.04 -17.33
C ASP A 783 31.86 -7.24 -16.06
N TYR A 784 31.20 -7.68 -14.98
CA TYR A 784 31.86 -7.94 -13.71
C TYR A 784 32.98 -8.96 -13.91
N THR A 785 34.23 -8.56 -13.65
CA THR A 785 35.38 -9.44 -13.77
C THR A 785 35.53 -10.31 -12.52
N PRO A 786 36.01 -11.56 -12.66
CA PRO A 786 36.38 -12.38 -11.50
C PRO A 786 37.50 -11.79 -10.64
N GLU A 787 38.30 -10.91 -11.22
CA GLU A 787 39.42 -10.23 -10.57
C GLU A 787 38.97 -8.92 -9.92
N GLU A 788 39.60 -8.59 -8.79
CA GLU A 788 39.39 -7.33 -8.07
C GLU A 788 40.07 -6.20 -8.85
N THR A 789 39.30 -5.27 -9.41
CA THR A 789 39.82 -4.19 -10.26
C THR A 789 40.26 -2.95 -9.47
N GLY A 790 39.77 -2.78 -8.24
CA GLY A 790 40.04 -1.63 -7.39
C GLY A 790 39.24 -0.36 -7.73
N ASP A 791 38.56 -0.35 -8.88
CA ASP A 791 37.79 0.80 -9.38
C ASP A 791 36.36 0.86 -8.82
N ASP A 792 35.80 -0.29 -8.42
CA ASP A 792 34.45 -0.40 -7.85
C ASP A 792 34.44 -0.13 -6.34
N ILE A 793 33.35 0.45 -5.84
CA ILE A 793 33.18 0.65 -4.40
C ILE A 793 32.83 -0.66 -3.71
N ARG A 794 33.47 -0.92 -2.58
CA ARG A 794 33.29 -2.15 -1.79
C ARG A 794 32.65 -1.82 -0.45
N ILE A 795 31.44 -2.33 -0.21
CA ILE A 795 30.63 -2.05 0.98
C ILE A 795 30.51 -3.30 1.85
N LYS A 796 31.00 -3.25 3.09
CA LYS A 796 30.73 -4.31 4.07
C LYS A 796 29.25 -4.29 4.45
N LEU A 797 28.58 -5.42 4.28
CA LEU A 797 27.18 -5.61 4.63
C LEU A 797 27.02 -6.23 6.02
N THR A 798 25.98 -5.81 6.72
CA THR A 798 25.46 -6.43 7.95
C THR A 798 24.54 -7.59 7.59
N PHE A 799 24.61 -8.71 8.31
CA PHE A 799 23.85 -9.94 8.03
C PHE A 799 23.64 -10.77 9.31
N ASP A 800 22.59 -11.61 9.33
CA ASP A 800 22.03 -12.16 10.59
C ASP A 800 22.42 -13.63 10.86
N ALA A 801 22.89 -14.37 9.85
CA ALA A 801 23.30 -15.78 9.95
C ALA A 801 24.32 -16.16 8.87
N ASP A 802 24.68 -17.45 8.75
CA ASP A 802 25.56 -17.92 7.66
C ASP A 802 25.06 -17.41 6.29
N PRO A 803 25.90 -16.72 5.51
CA PRO A 803 25.45 -16.09 4.27
C PRO A 803 24.92 -17.10 3.24
N GLU A 804 23.73 -16.85 2.72
CA GLU A 804 23.14 -17.62 1.63
C GLU A 804 22.84 -16.70 0.45
N ILE A 805 23.46 -17.00 -0.70
CA ILE A 805 23.36 -16.18 -1.90
C ILE A 805 22.44 -16.84 -2.92
N THR A 806 21.52 -16.06 -3.46
CA THR A 806 20.74 -16.39 -4.67
C THR A 806 20.79 -15.24 -5.67
N ALA A 807 20.11 -15.37 -6.80
CA ALA A 807 19.90 -14.28 -7.73
C ALA A 807 18.60 -14.38 -8.52
N SER A 808 18.10 -13.23 -9.00
CA SER A 808 16.94 -13.11 -9.90
C SER A 808 17.18 -13.62 -11.32
N GLY A 809 18.43 -13.96 -11.65
CA GLY A 809 18.89 -14.49 -12.92
C GLY A 809 20.10 -15.38 -12.71
N SER A 810 20.77 -15.81 -13.77
CA SER A 810 21.96 -16.66 -13.63
C SER A 810 23.14 -15.89 -13.02
N TYR A 811 23.95 -16.55 -12.21
CA TYR A 811 25.15 -15.99 -11.59
C TYR A 811 26.27 -17.05 -11.51
N GLU A 812 27.50 -16.64 -11.27
CA GLU A 812 28.66 -17.54 -11.25
C GLU A 812 29.42 -17.45 -9.94
N LEU A 813 29.91 -18.60 -9.47
CA LEU A 813 30.75 -18.73 -8.28
C LEU A 813 32.20 -18.80 -8.72
N TYR A 814 33.00 -17.85 -8.26
CA TYR A 814 34.42 -17.77 -8.53
C TYR A 814 35.24 -17.86 -7.26
N ASN A 815 36.26 -18.70 -7.28
CA ASN A 815 37.37 -18.62 -6.35
C ASN A 815 38.57 -18.00 -7.08
N ASN A 816 38.84 -16.72 -6.80
CA ASN A 816 39.75 -15.90 -7.61
C ASN A 816 39.32 -15.94 -9.09
N ALA A 817 40.25 -16.14 -10.03
CA ALA A 817 39.93 -16.25 -11.46
C ALA A 817 39.31 -17.60 -11.88
N THR A 818 39.15 -18.57 -10.95
CA THR A 818 38.65 -19.91 -11.27
C THR A 818 37.14 -19.97 -11.10
N LEU A 819 36.42 -20.21 -12.21
CA LEU A 819 34.99 -20.53 -12.19
C LEU A 819 34.79 -21.89 -11.52
N LEU A 820 34.10 -21.90 -10.38
CA LEU A 820 33.72 -23.12 -9.68
C LEU A 820 32.42 -23.70 -10.25
N ARG A 821 31.42 -22.83 -10.46
CA ARG A 821 30.09 -23.21 -10.93
C ARG A 821 29.34 -22.03 -11.54
N SER A 822 28.58 -22.29 -12.61
CA SER A 822 27.52 -21.41 -13.07
C SER A 822 26.20 -21.85 -12.44
N MET A 823 25.51 -20.91 -11.82
CA MET A 823 24.24 -21.08 -11.13
C MET A 823 23.12 -20.46 -11.98
N SER A 824 21.99 -21.14 -12.02
CA SER A 824 20.75 -20.68 -12.62
C SER A 824 20.01 -19.75 -11.66
N SER A 825 19.03 -19.02 -12.18
CA SER A 825 18.14 -18.19 -11.36
C SER A 825 17.52 -19.01 -10.22
N GLY A 826 17.55 -18.47 -9.01
CA GLY A 826 16.98 -19.10 -7.82
C GLY A 826 17.77 -20.29 -7.23
N GLU A 827 18.84 -20.77 -7.87
CA GLU A 827 19.74 -21.70 -7.19
C GLU A 827 20.46 -20.97 -6.05
N THR A 828 20.59 -21.61 -4.89
CA THR A 828 21.22 -20.99 -3.72
C THR A 828 22.61 -21.53 -3.46
N ALA A 829 23.46 -20.70 -2.87
CA ALA A 829 24.78 -21.07 -2.41
C ALA A 829 24.96 -20.60 -0.96
N THR A 830 25.04 -21.55 -0.03
CA THR A 830 25.26 -21.27 1.39
C THR A 830 26.76 -21.30 1.70
N VAL A 831 27.25 -20.26 2.39
CA VAL A 831 28.64 -20.13 2.80
C VAL A 831 28.73 -20.25 4.31
N THR A 832 29.55 -21.18 4.78
CA THR A 832 29.76 -21.47 6.21
C THR A 832 31.24 -21.45 6.53
N GLN A 833 31.60 -21.11 7.77
CA GLN A 833 32.99 -21.14 8.22
C GLN A 833 33.33 -22.52 8.77
N THR A 834 34.52 -23.03 8.42
CA THR A 834 35.03 -24.30 8.94
C THR A 834 36.46 -24.11 9.46
N SER A 835 37.01 -25.13 10.12
CA SER A 835 38.41 -25.09 10.61
C SER A 835 39.44 -24.89 9.50
N ASP A 836 39.08 -25.25 8.27
CA ASP A 836 39.98 -25.27 7.11
C ASP A 836 39.72 -24.08 6.16
N GLY A 837 38.88 -23.12 6.57
CA GLY A 837 38.44 -21.96 5.79
C GLY A 837 36.94 -21.98 5.49
N LEU A 838 36.51 -21.31 4.41
CA LEU A 838 35.12 -21.29 3.97
C LEU A 838 34.71 -22.59 3.26
N LYS A 839 33.47 -22.98 3.52
CA LYS A 839 32.76 -24.04 2.80
C LYS A 839 31.55 -23.44 2.09
N VAL A 840 31.48 -23.65 0.77
CA VAL A 840 30.37 -23.23 -0.09
C VAL A 840 29.58 -24.46 -0.52
N SER A 841 28.33 -24.53 -0.09
CA SER A 841 27.40 -25.61 -0.44
C SER A 841 26.43 -25.09 -1.50
N THR A 842 26.30 -25.82 -2.60
CA THR A 842 25.31 -25.60 -3.66
C THR A 842 24.46 -26.87 -3.81
N PRO A 843 23.33 -26.87 -4.54
CA PRO A 843 22.44 -28.04 -4.63
C PRO A 843 23.14 -29.37 -4.95
N ASP A 844 24.14 -29.36 -5.82
CA ASP A 844 24.79 -30.58 -6.31
C ASP A 844 26.25 -30.71 -5.90
N ASN A 845 26.88 -29.65 -5.37
CA ASN A 845 28.32 -29.61 -5.12
C ASN A 845 28.64 -28.88 -3.82
N THR A 846 29.69 -29.34 -3.15
CA THR A 846 30.30 -28.68 -1.99
C THR A 846 31.76 -28.35 -2.30
N TYR A 847 32.15 -27.11 -2.06
CA TYR A 847 33.52 -26.63 -2.14
C TYR A 847 34.00 -26.28 -0.73
N SER A 848 35.24 -26.61 -0.37
CA SER A 848 35.77 -26.40 0.99
C SER A 848 37.23 -25.96 0.92
N GLY A 849 37.71 -25.33 2.00
CA GLY A 849 39.09 -24.81 2.06
C GLY A 849 39.29 -23.50 1.29
N LEU A 850 38.24 -22.69 1.15
CA LEU A 850 38.28 -21.43 0.41
C LEU A 850 38.57 -20.25 1.36
N ASN A 851 39.44 -19.32 0.98
CA ASN A 851 39.66 -18.09 1.78
C ASN A 851 38.66 -16.97 1.42
N LYS A 852 38.13 -17.02 0.19
CA LYS A 852 37.09 -16.13 -0.32
C LYS A 852 36.31 -16.80 -1.45
N ILE A 853 35.10 -16.31 -1.70
CA ILE A 853 34.26 -16.69 -2.83
C ILE A 853 33.56 -15.44 -3.37
N ARG A 854 33.50 -15.30 -4.69
CA ARG A 854 32.83 -14.20 -5.38
C ARG A 854 31.62 -14.73 -6.14
N PHE A 855 30.48 -14.08 -5.94
CA PHE A 855 29.23 -14.33 -6.63
C PHE A 855 29.05 -13.24 -7.67
N ILE A 856 29.05 -13.61 -8.94
CA ILE A 856 29.08 -12.67 -10.06
C ILE A 856 27.78 -12.80 -10.86
N PRO A 857 26.89 -11.80 -10.85
CA PRO A 857 25.65 -11.87 -11.59
C PRO A 857 25.93 -11.77 -13.11
N LYS A 858 25.19 -12.54 -13.92
CA LYS A 858 25.14 -12.28 -15.37
C LYS A 858 24.24 -11.08 -15.67
N THR A 859 24.44 -10.45 -16.83
CA THR A 859 23.77 -9.22 -17.25
C THR A 859 22.28 -9.19 -16.88
N GLY A 860 21.88 -8.19 -16.08
CA GLY A 860 20.50 -7.99 -15.62
C GLY A 860 20.09 -8.79 -14.37
N SER A 861 20.95 -9.67 -13.84
CA SER A 861 20.68 -10.43 -12.62
C SER A 861 21.00 -9.60 -11.38
N ILE A 862 20.19 -9.75 -10.34
CA ILE A 862 20.33 -9.10 -9.03
C ILE A 862 20.61 -10.19 -8.02
N LEU A 863 21.71 -10.05 -7.27
CA LEU A 863 22.05 -10.99 -6.20
C LEU A 863 21.20 -10.70 -4.96
N GLN A 864 20.93 -11.72 -4.16
CA GLN A 864 20.18 -11.59 -2.92
C GLN A 864 20.87 -12.39 -1.82
N LEU A 865 20.95 -11.78 -0.63
CA LEU A 865 21.47 -12.38 0.60
C LEU A 865 20.26 -12.84 1.44
N GLU A 866 19.89 -14.11 1.33
CA GLU A 866 18.61 -14.64 1.84
C GLU A 866 18.47 -14.49 3.36
N ASN A 867 19.56 -14.70 4.09
CA ASN A 867 19.58 -14.68 5.55
C ASN A 867 19.82 -13.27 6.13
N LYS A 868 19.40 -12.22 5.40
CA LYS A 868 19.35 -10.84 5.88
C LYS A 868 17.89 -10.37 5.92
N SER A 869 17.44 -9.95 7.10
CA SER A 869 16.12 -9.36 7.27
C SER A 869 16.01 -7.98 6.57
N GLY A 870 14.85 -7.69 5.97
CA GLY A 870 14.60 -6.41 5.29
C GLY A 870 15.21 -6.30 3.89
N ASP A 871 15.92 -5.19 3.61
CA ASP A 871 16.50 -4.90 2.30
C ASP A 871 17.74 -5.76 2.04
N ASN A 872 17.59 -6.79 1.18
CA ASN A 872 18.59 -7.84 1.00
C ASN A 872 19.01 -8.14 -0.45
N LYS A 873 18.61 -7.30 -1.42
CA LYS A 873 18.99 -7.44 -2.84
C LYS A 873 20.08 -6.45 -3.22
N TYR A 874 21.03 -6.87 -4.04
CA TYR A 874 22.23 -6.11 -4.37
C TYR A 874 22.55 -6.21 -5.86
N ARG A 875 22.88 -5.05 -6.47
CA ARG A 875 23.59 -5.01 -7.75
C ARG A 875 25.04 -5.39 -7.52
N GLY A 876 25.68 -5.91 -8.55
CA GLY A 876 27.10 -6.21 -8.51
C GLY A 876 27.47 -7.49 -7.81
N ILE A 877 28.74 -7.57 -7.47
CA ILE A 877 29.36 -8.76 -6.93
C ILE A 877 29.06 -8.80 -5.44
N LEU A 878 28.69 -9.98 -4.94
CA LEU A 878 28.78 -10.28 -3.52
C LEU A 878 30.04 -11.12 -3.32
N GLU A 879 30.95 -10.63 -2.50
CA GLU A 879 32.12 -11.38 -2.05
C GLU A 879 31.90 -11.82 -0.60
N ILE A 880 32.19 -13.08 -0.32
CA ILE A 880 32.19 -13.62 1.03
C ILE A 880 33.60 -14.10 1.32
N ARG A 881 34.20 -13.63 2.42
CA ARG A 881 35.57 -13.96 2.79
C ARG A 881 35.75 -14.05 4.30
N GLU A 882 36.87 -14.63 4.71
CA GLU A 882 37.34 -14.53 6.08
C GLU A 882 38.06 -13.19 6.32
N ASP A 883 37.74 -12.54 7.43
CA ASP A 883 38.41 -11.34 7.95
C ASP A 883 38.35 -11.36 9.49
N ASP A 884 39.47 -11.08 10.16
CA ASP A 884 39.60 -11.10 11.63
C ASP A 884 39.02 -12.34 12.35
N GLY A 885 39.06 -13.51 11.71
CA GLY A 885 38.59 -14.77 12.30
C GLY A 885 37.08 -15.01 12.20
N GLY A 886 36.35 -14.18 11.44
CA GLY A 886 34.94 -14.39 11.12
C GLY A 886 34.66 -14.24 9.62
N ILE A 887 33.40 -14.50 9.22
CA ILE A 887 32.93 -14.24 7.86
C ILE A 887 32.50 -12.77 7.74
N ILE A 888 32.84 -12.14 6.61
CA ILE A 888 32.24 -10.88 6.18
C ILE A 888 31.64 -11.02 4.78
N VAL A 889 30.59 -10.24 4.51
CA VAL A 889 29.99 -10.09 3.17
C VAL A 889 30.28 -8.69 2.66
N ILE A 890 30.75 -8.59 1.42
CA ILE A 890 31.13 -7.35 0.76
C ILE A 890 30.33 -7.22 -0.53
N ASN A 891 29.61 -6.12 -0.71
CA ASN A 891 29.01 -5.78 -1.99
C ASN A 891 29.94 -4.85 -2.79
N GLU A 892 30.38 -5.32 -3.95
CA GLU A 892 31.26 -4.60 -4.87
C GLU A 892 30.50 -4.23 -6.15
N LEU A 893 30.45 -2.94 -6.46
CA LEU A 893 29.66 -2.40 -7.56
C LEU A 893 30.18 -1.02 -8.01
N PRO A 894 29.81 -0.55 -9.21
CA PRO A 894 30.11 0.81 -9.64
C PRO A 894 29.55 1.85 -8.68
N LEU A 895 30.29 2.94 -8.46
CA LEU A 895 29.92 4.01 -7.54
C LEU A 895 28.49 4.55 -7.78
N GLU A 896 28.08 4.73 -9.03
CA GLU A 896 26.73 5.22 -9.36
C GLU A 896 25.62 4.22 -8.97
N HIS A 897 25.89 2.90 -9.02
CA HIS A 897 24.93 1.90 -8.54
C HIS A 897 24.87 1.85 -7.01
N TYR A 898 25.98 2.10 -6.33
CA TYR A 898 25.98 2.24 -4.86
C TYR A 898 25.11 3.41 -4.42
N LEU A 899 25.24 4.57 -5.07
CA LEU A 899 24.45 5.76 -4.73
C LEU A 899 22.94 5.55 -4.94
N GLN A 900 22.56 4.74 -5.93
CA GLN A 900 21.15 4.37 -6.18
C GLN A 900 20.54 3.54 -5.04
N GLY A 901 21.37 2.84 -4.25
CA GLY A 901 20.94 2.02 -3.12
C GLY A 901 21.11 2.69 -1.74
N LEU A 902 21.46 3.99 -1.69
CA LEU A 902 21.56 4.73 -0.44
C LEU A 902 20.18 5.03 0.15
N ALA A 903 20.04 4.82 1.46
CA ALA A 903 18.81 5.02 2.22
C ALA A 903 18.91 6.23 3.18
N GLU A 904 19.56 7.29 2.72
CA GLU A 904 19.76 8.55 3.45
C GLU A 904 18.53 9.46 3.39
N GLU A 905 17.79 9.43 2.29
CA GLU A 905 16.61 10.28 2.04
C GLU A 905 15.44 9.45 1.49
N PRO A 906 14.20 9.64 1.99
CA PRO A 906 13.01 9.02 1.41
C PRO A 906 12.60 9.67 0.07
N ASN A 907 11.71 9.00 -0.67
CA ASN A 907 11.38 9.37 -2.06
C ASN A 907 10.57 10.68 -2.20
N ASP A 908 9.85 11.06 -1.16
CA ASP A 908 8.93 12.20 -1.10
C ASP A 908 9.58 13.49 -0.56
N GLU A 909 10.88 13.47 -0.32
CA GLU A 909 11.65 14.67 0.05
C GLU A 909 11.83 15.64 -1.11
N GLU A 910 12.19 16.88 -0.77
CA GLU A 910 12.41 17.93 -1.76
C GLU A 910 13.53 17.57 -2.74
N TYR A 911 13.23 17.70 -4.04
CA TYR A 911 14.09 17.10 -5.08
C TYR A 911 15.50 17.69 -5.12
N GLU A 912 15.63 18.99 -4.86
CA GLU A 912 16.92 19.68 -4.79
C GLU A 912 17.72 19.30 -3.52
N LYS A 913 17.04 18.96 -2.42
CA LYS A 913 17.69 18.38 -1.23
C LYS A 913 18.26 16.99 -1.55
N ILE A 914 17.48 16.14 -2.23
CA ILE A 914 17.94 14.81 -2.66
C ILE A 914 19.21 14.93 -3.53
N LYS A 915 19.23 15.83 -4.52
CA LYS A 915 20.42 16.09 -5.34
C LYS A 915 21.63 16.54 -4.50
N ALA A 916 21.43 17.43 -3.53
CA ALA A 916 22.51 17.92 -2.68
C ALA A 916 23.11 16.79 -1.84
N ILE A 917 22.28 15.95 -1.23
CA ILE A 917 22.74 14.77 -0.47
C ILE A 917 23.47 13.78 -1.38
N ILE A 918 22.99 13.54 -2.60
CA ILE A 918 23.64 12.59 -3.52
C ILE A 918 25.03 13.06 -3.96
N VAL A 919 25.21 14.34 -4.27
CA VAL A 919 26.53 14.89 -4.60
C VAL A 919 27.47 14.88 -3.40
N ALA A 920 26.96 15.18 -2.20
CA ALA A 920 27.73 15.04 -0.96
C ALA A 920 28.10 13.58 -0.69
N ALA A 921 27.18 12.64 -0.88
CA ALA A 921 27.41 11.21 -0.72
C ALA A 921 28.45 10.68 -1.71
N ARG A 922 28.37 11.07 -2.98
CA ARG A 922 29.35 10.71 -4.03
C ARG A 922 30.75 11.18 -3.67
N SER A 923 30.88 12.43 -3.23
CA SER A 923 32.17 13.03 -2.86
C SER A 923 32.78 12.33 -1.65
N TYR A 924 31.96 12.03 -0.65
CA TYR A 924 32.35 11.28 0.54
C TYR A 924 32.85 9.88 0.18
N ALA A 925 32.09 9.15 -0.62
CA ALA A 925 32.40 7.78 -1.02
C ALA A 925 33.69 7.72 -1.87
N LEU A 926 33.79 8.58 -2.88
CA LEU A 926 34.95 8.66 -3.76
C LEU A 926 36.23 9.02 -2.99
N HIS A 927 36.15 9.95 -2.02
CA HIS A 927 37.31 10.31 -1.19
C HIS A 927 37.91 9.10 -0.47
N TYR A 928 37.07 8.18 0.02
CA TYR A 928 37.54 6.94 0.66
C TYR A 928 37.84 5.78 -0.30
N MET A 929 37.56 5.96 -1.59
CA MET A 929 38.03 5.06 -2.64
C MET A 929 39.41 5.47 -3.16
N THR A 930 39.70 6.77 -3.24
CA THR A 930 40.88 7.28 -3.96
C THR A 930 41.93 7.93 -3.07
N ASP A 931 41.53 8.74 -2.09
CA ASP A 931 42.42 9.69 -1.42
C ASP A 931 42.78 9.27 0.02
N ALA A 932 41.92 8.47 0.66
CA ALA A 932 42.08 8.01 2.03
C ALA A 932 41.48 6.61 2.23
N GLU A 933 41.96 5.88 3.24
CA GLU A 933 41.35 4.61 3.68
C GLU A 933 40.53 4.84 4.96
N LYS A 934 39.22 4.60 4.91
CA LYS A 934 38.38 4.71 6.11
C LYS A 934 38.67 3.60 7.12
N PHE A 935 38.93 2.39 6.62
CA PHE A 935 39.21 1.20 7.40
C PHE A 935 40.58 0.64 6.97
N PRO A 936 41.69 1.16 7.53
CA PRO A 936 43.03 0.78 7.10
C PRO A 936 43.27 -0.73 7.17
N GLY A 937 43.77 -1.30 6.07
CA GLY A 937 44.05 -2.73 5.94
C GLY A 937 42.81 -3.63 5.81
N LYS A 938 41.60 -3.07 5.64
CA LYS A 938 40.37 -3.84 5.41
C LYS A 938 40.05 -4.01 3.93
N PRO A 939 39.35 -5.10 3.55
CA PRO A 939 39.04 -5.40 2.15
C PRO A 939 37.81 -4.66 1.59
N TYR A 940 37.37 -3.58 2.25
CA TYR A 940 36.19 -2.79 1.89
C TYR A 940 36.42 -1.30 2.16
N ASN A 941 35.78 -0.43 1.38
CA ASN A 941 35.92 1.02 1.51
C ASN A 941 35.01 1.57 2.60
N LEU A 942 33.75 1.12 2.63
CA LEU A 942 32.69 1.60 3.53
C LEU A 942 31.87 0.44 4.12
N SER A 943 30.91 0.75 4.99
CA SER A 943 29.94 -0.19 5.56
C SER A 943 28.50 0.29 5.30
N ASP A 944 27.52 -0.62 5.36
CA ASP A 944 26.10 -0.29 5.32
C ASP A 944 25.54 0.32 6.62
N ASP A 945 26.33 0.33 7.69
CA ASP A 945 25.97 0.91 8.98
C ASP A 945 26.11 2.45 8.97
N PRO A 946 25.02 3.23 9.14
CA PRO A 946 25.08 4.69 9.21
C PRO A 946 25.86 5.24 10.40
N ALA A 947 26.07 4.45 11.47
CA ALA A 947 26.89 4.88 12.60
C ALA A 947 28.38 5.00 12.22
N THR A 948 28.82 4.23 11.21
CA THR A 948 30.22 4.21 10.78
C THR A 948 30.42 4.71 9.37
N SER A 949 29.42 4.72 8.50
CA SER A 949 29.51 5.10 7.08
C SER A 949 28.21 5.76 6.61
N GLN A 950 27.67 5.35 5.46
CA GLN A 950 26.43 5.88 4.89
C GLN A 950 25.40 4.75 4.90
N LYS A 951 24.13 5.08 5.10
CA LYS A 951 23.08 4.07 5.15
C LYS A 951 22.87 3.45 3.77
N TYR A 952 23.19 2.17 3.61
CA TYR A 952 23.12 1.47 2.32
C TYR A 952 22.22 0.24 2.39
N ASN A 953 21.14 0.28 1.62
CA ASN A 953 20.14 -0.80 1.57
C ASN A 953 20.11 -1.53 0.21
N GLY A 954 20.97 -1.14 -0.74
CA GLY A 954 21.10 -1.82 -2.02
C GLY A 954 19.88 -1.71 -2.93
N TYR A 955 19.71 -2.71 -3.80
CA TYR A 955 18.73 -2.72 -4.88
C TYR A 955 17.28 -2.78 -4.38
N SER A 956 17.03 -3.39 -3.21
CA SER A 956 15.67 -3.40 -2.63
C SER A 956 15.17 -2.00 -2.29
N TYR A 957 16.06 -1.11 -1.87
CA TYR A 957 15.73 0.29 -1.62
C TYR A 957 15.64 1.08 -2.92
N GLU A 958 16.58 0.89 -3.85
CA GLU A 958 16.60 1.52 -5.20
C GLU A 958 15.20 1.47 -5.87
N MET A 959 14.55 0.32 -5.81
CA MET A 959 13.22 0.10 -6.43
C MET A 959 12.09 0.93 -5.82
N ARG A 960 12.26 1.44 -4.60
CA ARG A 960 11.26 2.21 -3.85
C ARG A 960 11.50 3.72 -3.90
N VAL A 961 12.67 4.16 -4.41
CA VAL A 961 13.07 5.57 -4.42
C VAL A 961 13.43 6.10 -5.82
N PRO A 962 12.49 6.10 -6.79
CA PRO A 962 12.75 6.56 -8.15
C PRO A 962 13.31 7.99 -8.25
N ASN A 963 12.97 8.90 -7.32
CA ASN A 963 13.53 10.25 -7.29
C ASN A 963 15.01 10.27 -6.91
N VAL A 964 15.44 9.40 -5.99
CA VAL A 964 16.86 9.22 -5.66
C VAL A 964 17.62 8.70 -6.88
N VAL A 965 17.10 7.67 -7.54
CA VAL A 965 17.71 7.11 -8.77
C VAL A 965 17.82 8.17 -9.87
N LYS A 966 16.78 9.00 -10.04
CA LYS A 966 16.78 10.11 -10.98
C LYS A 966 17.85 11.15 -10.60
N ALA A 967 17.94 11.54 -9.33
CA ALA A 967 18.94 12.50 -8.84
C ALA A 967 20.38 12.00 -9.04
N VAL A 968 20.64 10.70 -8.81
CA VAL A 968 21.94 10.07 -9.10
C VAL A 968 22.30 10.25 -10.58
N LYS A 969 21.37 9.93 -11.49
CA LYS A 969 21.59 10.05 -12.94
C LYS A 969 21.78 11.50 -13.39
N GLU A 970 20.99 12.44 -12.87
CA GLU A 970 21.06 13.86 -13.24
C GLU A 970 22.30 14.58 -12.68
N THR A 971 22.91 14.05 -11.61
CA THR A 971 24.14 14.58 -10.99
C THR A 971 25.34 13.66 -11.21
N ALA A 972 25.27 12.76 -12.20
CA ALA A 972 26.30 11.77 -12.45
C ALA A 972 27.67 12.45 -12.64
N GLY A 973 28.68 11.99 -11.90
CA GLY A 973 30.03 12.55 -11.95
C GLY A 973 30.23 13.87 -11.21
N GLU A 974 29.20 14.50 -10.66
CA GLU A 974 29.34 15.76 -9.90
C GLU A 974 29.84 15.50 -8.47
N VAL A 975 30.93 16.18 -8.09
CA VAL A 975 31.60 16.03 -6.79
C VAL A 975 32.11 17.37 -6.24
N VAL A 976 32.36 17.41 -4.92
CA VAL A 976 32.73 18.61 -4.16
C VAL A 976 34.25 18.70 -3.99
N TYR A 977 34.81 19.84 -4.37
CA TYR A 977 36.23 20.17 -4.29
C TYR A 977 36.47 21.38 -3.39
N TYR A 978 37.57 21.39 -2.66
CA TYR A 978 38.05 22.57 -1.93
C TYR A 978 39.55 22.75 -2.17
N ASN A 979 39.95 23.95 -2.60
CA ASN A 979 41.34 24.27 -2.96
C ASN A 979 41.98 23.26 -3.92
N GLY A 980 41.19 22.77 -4.89
CA GLY A 980 41.66 21.84 -5.92
C GLY A 980 41.71 20.37 -5.49
N ASN A 981 41.31 20.02 -4.26
CA ASN A 981 41.28 18.63 -3.79
C ASN A 981 39.84 18.14 -3.60
N LEU A 982 39.57 16.87 -3.88
CA LEU A 982 38.33 16.19 -3.52
C LEU A 982 38.21 16.17 -2.00
N VAL A 983 37.04 16.54 -1.48
CA VAL A 983 36.84 16.65 -0.03
C VAL A 983 35.76 15.73 0.50
N LYS A 984 35.96 15.29 1.75
CA LYS A 984 34.94 14.59 2.53
C LYS A 984 33.84 15.57 2.95
N THR A 985 32.61 15.20 2.65
CA THR A 985 31.39 16.02 2.80
C THR A 985 30.42 15.38 3.81
N PRO A 986 30.64 15.57 5.11
CA PRO A 986 29.74 15.05 6.16
C PRO A 986 28.39 15.77 6.13
N TYR A 987 27.32 15.03 6.38
CA TYR A 987 25.95 15.51 6.47
C TYR A 987 25.23 14.84 7.65
N PHE A 988 24.20 15.49 8.20
CA PHE A 988 23.48 15.03 9.39
C PHE A 988 22.01 15.43 9.34
N SER A 989 21.17 14.79 10.15
CA SER A 989 19.71 14.92 10.07
C SER A 989 19.20 16.33 10.36
N GLN A 990 19.57 16.92 11.50
CA GLN A 990 18.88 18.10 12.00
C GLN A 990 19.73 18.98 12.94
N SER A 991 19.71 20.30 12.73
CA SER A 991 20.28 21.28 13.68
C SER A 991 19.20 21.86 14.61
N ASP A 992 19.58 22.75 15.52
CA ASP A 992 18.65 23.50 16.39
C ASP A 992 18.15 24.82 15.75
N GLY A 993 18.18 24.93 14.42
CA GLY A 993 17.72 26.10 13.68
C GLY A 993 18.65 27.31 13.74
N LYS A 994 19.86 27.17 14.30
CA LYS A 994 20.79 28.29 14.52
C LYS A 994 22.04 28.19 13.68
N TYR A 995 22.94 27.27 14.04
CA TYR A 995 24.23 27.14 13.38
C TYR A 995 24.68 25.68 13.31
N THR A 996 25.36 25.33 12.22
CA THR A 996 26.16 24.10 12.15
C THR A 996 27.42 24.24 13.02
N LYS A 997 28.08 23.11 13.30
CA LYS A 997 29.33 23.01 14.06
C LYS A 997 30.53 22.90 13.13
N SER A 998 31.70 23.34 13.61
CA SER A 998 32.94 23.18 12.87
C SER A 998 33.49 21.75 12.99
N ALA A 999 34.13 21.23 11.93
CA ALA A 999 34.81 19.94 12.00
C ALA A 999 35.99 19.94 13.00
N LYS A 1000 36.59 21.12 13.24
CA LYS A 1000 37.67 21.31 14.21
C LYS A 1000 37.19 21.10 15.64
N ASP A 1001 36.01 21.61 15.98
CA ASP A 1001 35.48 21.48 17.34
C ASP A 1001 34.95 20.07 17.63
N VAL A 1002 34.38 19.40 16.62
CA VAL A 1002 33.75 18.08 16.79
C VAL A 1002 34.75 16.93 16.62
N TRP A 1003 35.67 17.03 15.67
CA TRP A 1003 36.59 15.94 15.30
C TRP A 1003 38.07 16.33 15.30
N ASN A 1004 38.42 17.55 15.75
CA ASN A 1004 39.78 18.09 15.66
C ASN A 1004 40.36 18.04 14.24
N TRP A 1005 39.49 18.14 13.24
CA TRP A 1005 39.85 18.14 11.83
C TRP A 1005 39.86 19.57 11.29
N ASP A 1006 41.05 20.08 10.95
CA ASP A 1006 41.21 21.43 10.40
C ASP A 1006 40.80 21.47 8.92
N ALA A 1007 39.50 21.65 8.69
CA ALA A 1007 38.86 21.72 7.38
C ALA A 1007 38.24 23.10 7.16
N GLY A 1008 38.89 23.94 6.34
CA GLY A 1008 38.48 25.34 6.09
C GLY A 1008 37.10 25.52 5.43
N PHE A 1009 36.50 24.44 4.93
CA PHE A 1009 35.16 24.40 4.33
C PHE A 1009 34.07 23.87 5.28
N LEU A 1010 34.44 23.31 6.43
CA LEU A 1010 33.51 22.80 7.46
C LEU A 1010 33.55 23.71 8.68
N VAL A 1011 33.10 24.94 8.46
CA VAL A 1011 32.98 25.98 9.49
C VAL A 1011 31.51 26.16 9.89
N PRO A 1012 31.23 26.76 11.07
CA PRO A 1012 29.85 27.05 11.47
C PRO A 1012 29.18 27.99 10.47
N VAL A 1013 28.04 27.58 9.91
CA VAL A 1013 27.19 28.40 9.05
C VAL A 1013 25.79 28.52 9.64
N SER A 1014 25.08 29.60 9.30
CA SER A 1014 23.71 29.81 9.76
C SER A 1014 22.80 28.72 9.20
N ASP A 1015 21.98 28.11 10.05
CA ASP A 1015 20.99 27.09 9.67
C ASP A 1015 19.57 27.52 10.05
N SER A 1016 19.24 28.78 9.73
CA SER A 1016 17.93 29.39 10.00
C SER A 1016 16.79 28.83 9.14
N TYR A 1017 17.11 27.98 8.16
CA TYR A 1017 16.13 27.29 7.32
C TYR A 1017 15.65 25.97 7.96
N CYS A 1018 16.31 25.50 9.01
CA CYS A 1018 15.85 24.36 9.78
C CYS A 1018 14.80 24.80 10.81
N ASP A 1019 13.53 24.43 10.57
CA ASP A 1019 12.43 24.68 11.51
C ASP A 1019 12.35 23.54 12.55
N ALA A 1020 13.34 23.49 13.45
CA ALA A 1020 13.38 22.51 14.52
C ALA A 1020 14.06 23.02 15.80
N ASP A 1021 13.45 22.71 16.94
CA ASP A 1021 13.96 23.08 18.27
C ASP A 1021 14.97 22.06 18.86
N ALA A 1022 15.15 20.91 18.21
CA ALA A 1022 15.98 19.80 18.69
C ALA A 1022 17.14 19.47 17.75
N PHE A 1023 18.32 19.19 18.31
CA PHE A 1023 19.52 18.85 17.53
C PHE A 1023 19.64 17.34 17.35
N TRP A 1024 19.78 16.85 16.10
CA TRP A 1024 19.91 15.41 15.82
C TRP A 1024 21.03 15.11 14.80
N GLY A 1025 22.09 14.47 15.29
CA GLY A 1025 23.30 14.14 14.53
C GLY A 1025 24.56 14.87 15.02
N HIS A 1026 25.67 14.73 14.30
CA HIS A 1026 26.97 15.29 14.73
C HIS A 1026 27.07 16.80 14.51
N GLY A 1027 26.29 17.37 13.59
CA GLY A 1027 26.17 18.81 13.43
C GLY A 1027 27.14 19.48 12.46
N VAL A 1028 27.95 18.72 11.72
CA VAL A 1028 29.05 19.23 10.90
C VAL A 1028 28.68 19.07 9.43
N GLY A 1029 28.84 20.13 8.63
CA GLY A 1029 28.52 20.10 7.20
C GLY A 1029 27.03 20.29 6.92
N LEU A 1030 26.46 19.50 6.00
CA LEU A 1030 25.10 19.71 5.50
C LEU A 1030 24.03 19.23 6.49
N SER A 1031 23.10 20.12 6.84
CA SER A 1031 21.94 19.83 7.70
C SER A 1031 20.74 19.39 6.87
N GLY A 1032 20.16 18.22 7.16
CA GLY A 1032 19.03 17.67 6.42
C GLY A 1032 17.79 18.57 6.48
N CYS A 1033 17.35 18.95 7.69
CA CYS A 1033 16.23 19.88 7.86
C CYS A 1033 16.48 21.24 7.18
N GLY A 1034 17.71 21.77 7.28
CA GLY A 1034 18.05 23.05 6.70
C GLY A 1034 18.13 23.01 5.18
N ALA A 1035 18.65 21.92 4.61
CA ALA A 1035 18.66 21.68 3.17
C ALA A 1035 17.24 21.55 2.61
N LYS A 1036 16.32 20.92 3.36
CA LYS A 1036 14.89 20.91 3.04
C LYS A 1036 14.31 22.32 2.99
N GLY A 1037 14.46 23.11 4.06
CA GLY A 1037 13.94 24.48 4.10
C GLY A 1037 14.54 25.41 3.04
N MET A 1038 15.80 25.19 2.65
CA MET A 1038 16.40 25.88 1.50
C MET A 1038 15.78 25.44 0.16
N ALA A 1039 15.55 24.15 -0.04
CA ALA A 1039 14.89 23.66 -1.24
C ALA A 1039 13.46 24.21 -1.37
N GLU A 1040 12.69 24.21 -0.28
CA GLU A 1040 11.34 24.82 -0.20
C GLU A 1040 11.37 26.34 -0.49
N ALA A 1041 12.45 27.02 -0.10
CA ALA A 1041 12.68 28.43 -0.42
C ALA A 1041 13.18 28.67 -1.87
N GLY A 1042 13.28 27.62 -2.70
CA GLY A 1042 13.60 27.70 -4.13
C GLY A 1042 15.10 27.71 -4.46
N TYR A 1043 15.98 27.34 -3.51
CA TYR A 1043 17.41 27.18 -3.79
C TYR A 1043 17.69 25.85 -4.49
N ASP A 1044 18.58 25.87 -5.48
CA ASP A 1044 19.06 24.65 -6.13
C ASP A 1044 20.10 23.91 -5.26
N TYR A 1045 20.34 22.64 -5.59
CA TYR A 1045 21.27 21.79 -4.85
C TYR A 1045 22.71 22.33 -4.82
N LYS A 1046 23.15 23.08 -5.84
CA LYS A 1046 24.50 23.68 -5.87
C LYS A 1046 24.61 24.82 -4.86
N ALA A 1047 23.55 25.62 -4.72
CA ALA A 1047 23.45 26.66 -3.71
C ALA A 1047 23.41 26.07 -2.29
N ILE A 1048 22.64 24.99 -2.09
CA ILE A 1048 22.59 24.26 -0.81
C ILE A 1048 23.99 23.75 -0.42
N LEU A 1049 24.69 23.06 -1.33
CA LEU A 1049 26.04 22.55 -1.08
C LEU A 1049 27.04 23.67 -0.74
N LYS A 1050 27.01 24.78 -1.48
CA LYS A 1050 27.92 25.92 -1.25
C LYS A 1050 27.62 26.67 0.05
N HIS A 1051 26.37 26.61 0.53
CA HIS A 1051 25.99 27.16 1.82
C HIS A 1051 26.61 26.35 2.97
N TYR A 1052 26.46 25.03 2.95
CA TYR A 1052 26.94 24.16 4.04
C TYR A 1052 28.44 23.84 3.98
N TYR A 1053 29.02 23.82 2.78
CA TYR A 1053 30.44 23.61 2.57
C TYR A 1053 31.08 24.91 2.08
N THR A 1054 31.64 25.69 2.99
CA THR A 1054 32.06 27.06 2.70
C THR A 1054 33.25 27.10 1.73
N GLY A 1055 33.08 27.81 0.62
CA GLY A 1055 34.16 28.04 -0.36
C GLY A 1055 34.47 26.84 -1.25
N VAL A 1056 33.59 25.86 -1.35
CA VAL A 1056 33.77 24.70 -2.24
C VAL A 1056 33.38 24.99 -3.69
N GLU A 1057 33.92 24.19 -4.59
CA GLU A 1057 33.56 24.08 -6.01
C GLU A 1057 32.85 22.75 -6.25
N ILE A 1058 31.91 22.72 -7.20
CA ILE A 1058 31.27 21.48 -7.67
C ILE A 1058 31.81 21.23 -9.07
N LYS A 1059 32.35 20.03 -9.33
CA LYS A 1059 33.02 19.66 -10.59
C LYS A 1059 32.50 18.33 -11.12
N ASP A 1060 32.50 18.22 -12.44
CA ASP A 1060 32.14 17.00 -13.17
C ASP A 1060 33.41 16.17 -13.40
N LEU A 1061 33.37 14.87 -13.09
CA LEU A 1061 34.47 13.94 -13.33
C LEU A 1061 34.50 13.41 -14.76
N TYR A 1062 33.36 13.38 -15.45
CA TYR A 1062 33.20 12.83 -16.80
C TYR A 1062 32.05 13.48 -17.56
#